data_AF-A0A8E0VFZ8-F1
#
_entry.id   AF-A0A8E0VFZ8-F1
#
_cell.length_a   1.000
_cell.length_b   1.000
_cell.length_c   1.000
_cell.angle_alpha   90.00
_cell.angle_beta   90.00
_cell.angle_gamma   90.00
#
_symmetry.space_group_name_H-M   'P 1'
#
loop_
_entity.id
_entity.type
_entity.pdbx_description
1 polymer ?
#
loop_
_entity_poly.entity_id
_entity_poly.type
_entity_poly.pdbx_seq_one_letter_code
_entity_poly.pdbx_strand_id
1 'polypeptide(L)'
;MGWMTWQRFRCQTDCKLYPLDCVSEALIKRTADRLVQDGFLEAGYEYVVIDDCWSMRERDETTSKLLPDPDRFPSVEDIHFFPSKLNFVRFHLLFYYFSCIKKGLGELADYLHRQNLKFGIYLDYGRFTCQHYPGSMNYLELDAKTVAEYKVDYVKMDGCYAPVNTMPAAYEKFAKLLNDTGRPIVFSCSYPAYVRWRSDYSLVDWERLKQNCNLWRMLDDVEDQWSSVKGIIQNYRLHSELLQPLAGPDHWNDADMLVLGNFGLSRDQERVQMGMWCMFASPLLLSTDMDDLNPETAKLLKNKILIDIDQDEGGHQAKFVGMKEDVQLWTRTLTRIPNSWAIALFNTRQSPTPTHLPITLKELQIPGNHSETDVFELLDVFAGEEYGVLHLNDSVVMRINPNGIVMFLTFSPTLPVMGLATVFLLTGLFSAVHALDNGLARKPPMGWMTWQRFRCQTDCKLYPLDCVSEALIKRTADRLVQDGFLEAGYEYVVIDDCWQMTFRDRQTSKIVPDPDRFPGGLNVISDYLHQRKLKFGIYVDYGKFTCEHYPGSMDYLELDAQTMADYGADYVKMDGCYAPYQEMPAGFEEFSKQLNKTGRPIVFSCEYPVYTPWLQNTSAIDWVRLQSVCNTWRIYWDVEDQWDRIMTIINVVRQHSELLSSVAGPGHWNDPDMLVLGNFGLSHDQERVQLGMWCMFAAPLIISTDMDELNLESAKLLKNKLLIEIDQDEGGHQAKMIGMKGDVQLWMRPLAKLPNSWAIALLNPVQSGAPIHVTITLKQMNITSNQPDLDLFELVDVFTETEFGVLRHEEPVVMRLNPNGIAMYRVQLRTAEYYHAN
;
A
#
# COMPACT_ATOMS: atom_id res chain seq x y z
N MET A 1 -4.74 22.37 -10.75
CA MET A 1 -4.75 20.91 -10.46
C MET A 1 -6.20 20.44 -10.36
N GLY A 2 -6.51 19.15 -10.19
CA GLY A 2 -7.92 18.69 -10.14
C GLY A 2 -8.14 17.24 -9.72
N TRP A 3 -9.38 16.76 -9.83
CA TRP A 3 -9.83 15.40 -9.52
C TRP A 3 -10.66 14.82 -10.68
N MET A 4 -10.64 13.50 -10.87
CA MET A 4 -11.39 12.79 -11.90
C MET A 4 -11.77 11.35 -11.53
N THR A 5 -12.73 10.76 -12.25
CA THR A 5 -13.36 9.48 -11.90
C THR A 5 -12.60 8.21 -12.31
N TRP A 6 -11.82 8.25 -13.39
CA TRP A 6 -11.12 7.06 -13.94
C TRP A 6 -10.12 6.49 -12.94
N GLN A 7 -9.79 5.20 -13.03
CA GLN A 7 -9.25 4.38 -11.92
C GLN A 7 -10.25 4.07 -10.80
N ARG A 8 -10.49 4.94 -9.80
CA ARG A 8 -11.27 4.59 -8.59
C ARG A 8 -12.74 4.30 -8.88
N PHE A 9 -13.38 5.02 -9.81
CA PHE A 9 -14.81 4.89 -10.11
C PHE A 9 -15.02 4.47 -11.57
N ARG A 10 -15.29 3.18 -11.80
CA ARG A 10 -15.40 2.60 -13.15
C ARG A 10 -16.86 2.46 -13.61
N CYS A 11 -17.05 2.51 -14.93
CA CYS A 11 -18.35 2.53 -15.59
C CYS A 11 -19.18 1.24 -15.44
N GLN A 12 -18.56 0.15 -14.98
CA GLN A 12 -19.15 -1.15 -14.70
C GLN A 12 -20.05 -1.15 -13.47
N THR A 13 -19.90 -0.19 -12.55
CA THR A 13 -20.73 -0.12 -11.34
C THR A 13 -22.18 0.23 -11.67
N ASP A 14 -23.10 -0.63 -11.20
CA ASP A 14 -24.55 -0.41 -11.26
C ASP A 14 -24.98 0.63 -10.21
N CYS A 15 -25.40 1.82 -10.66
CA CYS A 15 -25.84 2.90 -9.80
C CYS A 15 -27.13 2.63 -9.01
N LYS A 16 -27.95 1.65 -9.42
CA LYS A 16 -29.20 1.31 -8.73
C LYS A 16 -28.96 0.37 -7.55
N LEU A 17 -27.86 -0.37 -7.56
CA LEU A 17 -27.43 -1.23 -6.46
C LEU A 17 -26.34 -0.58 -5.59
N TYR A 18 -25.41 0.16 -6.20
CA TYR A 18 -24.22 0.72 -5.55
C TYR A 18 -24.06 2.22 -5.85
N PRO A 19 -25.02 3.07 -5.42
CA PRO A 19 -25.05 4.50 -5.75
C PRO A 19 -23.90 5.33 -5.17
N LEU A 20 -23.12 4.78 -4.24
CA LEU A 20 -21.94 5.45 -3.66
C LEU A 20 -20.66 5.23 -4.48
N ASP A 21 -20.52 4.05 -5.09
CA ASP A 21 -19.34 3.59 -5.84
C ASP A 21 -19.45 3.79 -7.37
N CYS A 22 -20.49 4.48 -7.84
CA CYS A 22 -20.77 4.66 -9.26
C CYS A 22 -20.57 6.11 -9.71
N VAL A 23 -20.05 6.29 -10.94
CA VAL A 23 -20.00 7.59 -11.63
C VAL A 23 -21.43 8.13 -11.79
N SER A 24 -21.75 9.17 -11.02
CA SER A 24 -23.08 9.75 -10.87
C SER A 24 -23.02 11.19 -10.35
N GLU A 25 -24.09 11.96 -10.54
CA GLU A 25 -24.20 13.33 -10.03
C GLU A 25 -24.01 13.42 -8.51
N ALA A 26 -24.50 12.40 -7.77
CA ALA A 26 -24.37 12.31 -6.32
C ALA A 26 -22.92 12.10 -5.86
N LEU A 27 -22.12 11.34 -6.62
CA LEU A 27 -20.67 11.24 -6.40
C LEU A 27 -19.99 12.59 -6.70
N ILE A 28 -20.22 13.17 -7.88
CA ILE A 28 -19.53 14.40 -8.31
C ILE A 28 -19.81 15.57 -7.35
N LYS A 29 -21.05 15.73 -6.88
CA LYS A 29 -21.41 16.75 -5.88
C LYS A 29 -20.72 16.50 -4.54
N ARG A 30 -20.71 15.26 -4.04
CA ARG A 30 -20.07 14.91 -2.77
C ARG A 30 -18.56 15.13 -2.83
N THR A 31 -17.89 14.64 -3.87
CA THR A 31 -16.48 14.93 -4.14
C THR A 31 -16.18 16.44 -4.15
N ALA A 32 -16.99 17.23 -4.85
CA ALA A 32 -16.83 18.68 -4.90
C ALA A 32 -16.93 19.33 -3.51
N ASP A 33 -17.93 18.92 -2.72
CA ASP A 33 -18.12 19.40 -1.36
C ASP A 33 -16.93 19.01 -0.46
N ARG A 34 -16.39 17.79 -0.59
CA ARG A 34 -15.19 17.33 0.15
C ARG A 34 -13.92 18.09 -0.27
N LEU A 35 -13.72 18.36 -1.57
CA LEU A 35 -12.58 19.16 -2.07
C LEU A 35 -12.53 20.57 -1.47
N VAL A 36 -13.69 21.19 -1.24
CA VAL A 36 -13.77 22.49 -0.54
C VAL A 36 -13.61 22.32 0.97
N GLN A 37 -14.35 21.39 1.60
CA GLN A 37 -14.34 21.22 3.05
C GLN A 37 -12.98 20.82 3.62
N ASP A 38 -12.22 20.00 2.89
CA ASP A 38 -10.90 19.52 3.31
C ASP A 38 -9.75 20.44 2.86
N GLY A 39 -10.03 21.57 2.21
CA GLY A 39 -9.01 22.54 1.80
C GLY A 39 -8.17 22.15 0.58
N PHE A 40 -8.70 21.33 -0.33
CA PHE A 40 -8.02 21.00 -1.59
C PHE A 40 -8.18 22.11 -2.63
N LEU A 41 -9.30 22.84 -2.64
CA LEU A 41 -9.48 24.02 -3.48
C LEU A 41 -8.44 25.10 -3.15
N GLU A 42 -8.21 25.36 -1.87
CA GLU A 42 -7.19 26.28 -1.35
C GLU A 42 -5.76 25.83 -1.67
N ALA A 43 -5.54 24.52 -1.85
CA ALA A 43 -4.30 23.96 -2.36
C ALA A 43 -4.18 24.03 -3.90
N GLY A 44 -5.25 24.42 -4.63
CA GLY A 44 -5.27 24.62 -6.08
C GLY A 44 -5.86 23.46 -6.90
N TYR A 45 -6.56 22.51 -6.26
CA TYR A 45 -7.35 21.48 -6.94
C TYR A 45 -8.70 22.05 -7.36
N GLU A 46 -8.72 22.69 -8.53
CA GLU A 46 -9.86 23.45 -9.05
C GLU A 46 -10.76 22.69 -10.03
N TYR A 47 -10.26 21.70 -10.79
CA TYR A 47 -11.09 20.94 -11.75
C TYR A 47 -11.73 19.69 -11.12
N VAL A 48 -12.99 19.42 -11.49
CA VAL A 48 -13.68 18.15 -11.23
C VAL A 48 -14.13 17.57 -12.58
N VAL A 49 -13.49 16.49 -13.03
CA VAL A 49 -13.63 15.93 -14.38
C VAL A 49 -14.38 14.59 -14.35
N ILE A 50 -15.40 14.43 -15.20
CA ILE A 50 -16.11 13.14 -15.37
C ILE A 50 -15.51 12.38 -16.57
N ASP A 51 -14.98 11.20 -16.31
CA ASP A 51 -14.25 10.36 -17.28
C ASP A 51 -15.02 9.08 -17.66
N ASP A 52 -15.24 8.92 -18.97
CA ASP A 52 -16.23 8.04 -19.65
C ASP A 52 -17.64 8.02 -19.00
N CYS A 53 -18.57 7.23 -19.56
CA CYS A 53 -19.91 6.87 -19.04
C CYS A 53 -20.83 7.95 -18.44
N TRP A 54 -20.55 9.24 -18.63
CA TRP A 54 -21.46 10.33 -18.27
C TRP A 54 -22.66 10.41 -19.21
N SER A 55 -22.50 9.96 -20.46
CA SER A 55 -23.52 10.04 -21.50
C SER A 55 -24.32 8.75 -21.64
N MET A 56 -25.51 8.84 -22.25
CA MET A 56 -26.24 7.68 -22.75
C MET A 56 -25.36 6.86 -23.72
N ARG A 57 -25.64 5.55 -23.82
CA ARG A 57 -24.94 4.64 -24.77
C ARG A 57 -25.25 4.92 -26.24
N GLU A 58 -26.25 5.75 -26.52
CA GLU A 58 -26.66 6.17 -27.86
C GLU A 58 -26.84 7.70 -27.88
N ARG A 59 -26.61 8.33 -29.05
CA ARG A 59 -26.85 9.77 -29.25
C ARG A 59 -28.34 10.03 -29.44
N ASP A 60 -28.82 11.23 -29.10
CA ASP A 60 -30.22 11.64 -29.29
C ASP A 60 -30.66 11.47 -30.76
N GLU A 61 -31.70 10.66 -31.00
CA GLU A 61 -32.13 10.24 -32.35
C GLU A 61 -32.43 11.42 -33.30
N THR A 62 -32.83 12.57 -32.77
CA THR A 62 -33.28 13.73 -33.55
C THR A 62 -32.15 14.74 -33.79
N THR A 63 -31.26 14.91 -32.81
CA THR A 63 -30.23 15.98 -32.82
C THR A 63 -28.80 15.46 -32.93
N SER A 64 -28.58 14.15 -32.79
CA SER A 64 -27.27 13.48 -32.66
C SER A 64 -26.40 13.98 -31.50
N LYS A 65 -26.95 14.76 -30.56
CA LYS A 65 -26.22 15.24 -29.37
C LYS A 65 -25.86 14.09 -28.42
N LEU A 66 -24.76 14.28 -27.70
CA LEU A 66 -24.48 13.52 -26.48
C LEU A 66 -25.40 14.03 -25.35
N LEU A 67 -26.30 13.17 -24.86
CA LEU A 67 -27.11 13.44 -23.67
C LEU A 67 -26.50 12.73 -22.46
N PRO A 68 -26.61 13.31 -21.24
CA PRO A 68 -26.25 12.60 -20.02
C PRO A 68 -27.12 11.34 -19.82
N ASP A 69 -26.54 10.31 -19.20
CA ASP A 69 -27.27 9.11 -18.78
C ASP A 69 -28.21 9.44 -17.61
N PRO A 70 -29.55 9.34 -17.75
CA PRO A 70 -30.50 9.73 -16.71
C PRO A 70 -30.46 8.82 -15.47
N ASP A 71 -29.92 7.60 -15.56
CA ASP A 71 -29.71 6.73 -14.39
C ASP A 71 -28.51 7.20 -13.52
N ARG A 72 -27.66 8.09 -14.05
CA ARG A 72 -26.44 8.61 -13.41
C ARG A 72 -26.52 10.10 -13.11
N PHE A 73 -27.15 10.87 -14.00
CA PHE A 73 -27.28 12.32 -14.00
C PHE A 73 -28.73 12.69 -14.32
N PRO A 74 -29.67 12.43 -13.39
CA PRO A 74 -31.11 12.55 -13.62
C PRO A 74 -31.52 14.00 -13.88
N SER A 75 -32.47 14.22 -14.80
CA SER A 75 -33.03 15.55 -14.97
C SER A 75 -34.08 15.82 -13.88
N VAL A 76 -34.28 17.10 -13.53
CA VAL A 76 -35.23 17.53 -12.48
C VAL A 76 -36.69 17.14 -12.81
N GLU A 77 -36.99 16.73 -14.05
CA GLU A 77 -38.33 16.27 -14.47
C GLU A 77 -38.58 14.77 -14.22
N ASP A 78 -37.54 13.96 -13.98
CA ASP A 78 -37.63 12.49 -13.94
C ASP A 78 -38.13 11.90 -12.59
N ILE A 79 -38.46 12.74 -11.59
CA ILE A 79 -39.00 12.28 -10.29
C ILE A 79 -40.48 11.87 -10.44
N HIS A 80 -40.71 10.69 -11.01
CA HIS A 80 -42.03 10.04 -11.06
C HIS A 80 -42.49 9.57 -9.67
N PHE A 81 -43.13 10.48 -8.94
CA PHE A 81 -43.74 10.26 -7.64
C PHE A 81 -44.82 9.16 -7.70
N PHE A 82 -44.61 8.02 -7.05
CA PHE A 82 -45.62 6.97 -6.92
C PHE A 82 -46.81 7.46 -6.07
N PRO A 83 -48.05 7.55 -6.61
CA PRO A 83 -49.20 8.04 -5.86
C PRO A 83 -49.81 6.93 -5.01
N SER A 84 -49.34 6.76 -3.77
CA SER A 84 -50.16 6.12 -2.74
C SER A 84 -51.36 7.02 -2.40
N LYS A 85 -52.50 6.42 -2.04
CA LYS A 85 -53.80 7.09 -2.04
C LYS A 85 -53.96 8.03 -0.83
N LEU A 86 -54.25 9.33 -1.04
CA LEU A 86 -55.44 10.00 -0.48
C LEU A 86 -55.70 11.44 -0.99
N ASN A 87 -56.97 11.70 -1.33
CA ASN A 87 -57.74 12.94 -1.51
C ASN A 87 -57.10 14.37 -1.36
N PHE A 88 -57.17 15.12 -2.46
CA PHE A 88 -57.75 16.49 -2.61
C PHE A 88 -57.92 17.42 -1.37
N VAL A 89 -57.27 18.59 -1.40
CA VAL A 89 -57.89 19.95 -1.46
C VAL A 89 -57.04 20.82 -2.44
N ARG A 90 -57.47 22.04 -2.79
CA ARG A 90 -57.19 22.72 -4.08
C ARG A 90 -56.60 24.15 -3.96
N PHE A 91 -55.85 24.57 -4.98
CA PHE A 91 -55.52 25.95 -5.42
C PHE A 91 -54.56 26.85 -4.60
N HIS A 92 -53.39 27.16 -5.20
CA HIS A 92 -53.09 28.41 -5.95
C HIS A 92 -51.94 28.13 -6.95
N LEU A 93 -52.22 28.03 -8.25
CA LEU A 93 -51.96 29.08 -9.27
C LEU A 93 -50.51 29.65 -9.23
N LEU A 94 -49.54 29.10 -9.98
CA LEU A 94 -49.37 29.12 -11.46
C LEU A 94 -48.68 30.41 -11.95
N PHE A 95 -47.34 30.37 -11.98
CA PHE A 95 -46.43 31.18 -12.80
C PHE A 95 -45.25 30.28 -13.22
N TYR A 96 -44.50 30.68 -14.26
CA TYR A 96 -43.45 29.89 -14.94
C TYR A 96 -43.94 28.61 -15.63
N TYR A 97 -44.60 28.81 -16.78
CA TYR A 97 -44.79 27.77 -17.80
C TYR A 97 -44.29 28.28 -19.16
N PHE A 98 -42.96 28.35 -19.32
CA PHE A 98 -42.29 28.62 -20.59
C PHE A 98 -40.86 28.04 -20.57
N SER A 99 -40.48 27.35 -21.65
CA SER A 99 -39.11 26.88 -21.95
C SER A 99 -38.47 25.84 -21.00
N CYS A 100 -39.12 24.69 -20.78
CA CYS A 100 -38.38 23.50 -20.36
C CYS A 100 -37.49 22.99 -21.50
N ILE A 101 -36.19 23.23 -21.40
CA ILE A 101 -35.14 22.62 -22.22
C ILE A 101 -34.59 21.43 -21.40
N LYS A 102 -34.29 20.28 -22.03
CA LYS A 102 -33.49 19.21 -21.41
C LYS A 102 -32.16 19.82 -20.95
N LYS A 103 -32.00 20.14 -19.66
CA LYS A 103 -30.91 21.03 -19.18
C LYS A 103 -29.49 20.45 -19.28
N GLY A 104 -29.37 19.15 -19.56
CA GLY A 104 -28.07 18.46 -19.67
C GLY A 104 -27.26 18.58 -18.38
N LEU A 105 -25.93 18.57 -18.50
CA LEU A 105 -25.01 18.69 -17.36
C LEU A 105 -24.84 20.15 -16.87
N GLY A 106 -25.54 21.12 -17.46
CA GLY A 106 -25.41 22.54 -17.14
C GLY A 106 -25.73 22.90 -15.68
N GLU A 107 -26.65 22.19 -15.02
CA GLU A 107 -26.96 22.41 -13.60
C GLU A 107 -25.91 21.83 -12.65
N LEU A 108 -25.17 20.80 -13.08
CA LEU A 108 -24.01 20.28 -12.36
C LEU A 108 -22.80 21.20 -12.51
N ALA A 109 -22.58 21.74 -13.73
CA ALA A 109 -21.60 22.80 -13.94
C ALA A 109 -21.89 24.03 -13.07
N ASP A 110 -23.15 24.52 -13.06
CA ASP A 110 -23.57 25.61 -12.18
C ASP A 110 -23.40 25.28 -10.67
N TYR A 111 -23.44 24.00 -10.27
CA TYR A 111 -23.14 23.59 -8.90
C TYR A 111 -21.65 23.77 -8.57
N LEU A 112 -20.78 23.28 -9.44
CA LEU A 112 -19.32 23.41 -9.29
C LEU A 112 -18.88 24.88 -9.34
N HIS A 113 -19.37 25.65 -10.32
CA HIS A 113 -19.03 27.08 -10.47
C HIS A 113 -19.43 27.93 -9.25
N ARG A 114 -20.53 27.59 -8.56
CA ARG A 114 -20.92 28.27 -7.30
C ARG A 114 -19.96 28.00 -6.14
N GLN A 115 -19.15 26.96 -6.21
CA GLN A 115 -18.09 26.65 -5.24
C GLN A 115 -16.70 27.12 -5.71
N ASN A 116 -16.62 27.85 -6.83
CA ASN A 116 -15.39 28.21 -7.54
C ASN A 116 -14.61 27.01 -8.12
N LEU A 117 -15.24 25.83 -8.18
CA LEU A 117 -14.71 24.66 -8.90
C LEU A 117 -15.05 24.75 -10.39
N LYS A 118 -14.19 24.18 -11.23
CA LYS A 118 -14.31 24.11 -12.68
C LYS A 118 -14.78 22.72 -13.12
N PHE A 119 -15.62 22.66 -14.15
CA PHE A 119 -16.22 21.42 -14.61
C PHE A 119 -15.46 20.82 -15.79
N GLY A 120 -15.04 19.56 -15.69
CA GLY A 120 -14.38 18.83 -16.78
C GLY A 120 -15.20 17.66 -17.31
N ILE A 121 -14.99 17.31 -18.57
CA ILE A 121 -15.64 16.16 -19.19
C ILE A 121 -14.69 15.40 -20.12
N TYR A 122 -14.95 14.10 -20.27
CA TYR A 122 -14.27 13.25 -21.23
C TYR A 122 -15.04 13.10 -22.55
N LEU A 123 -14.29 13.01 -23.64
CA LEU A 123 -14.72 12.62 -24.97
C LEU A 123 -13.70 11.64 -25.59
N ASP A 124 -14.10 10.98 -26.66
CA ASP A 124 -13.18 10.25 -27.54
C ASP A 124 -13.37 10.74 -28.98
N TYR A 125 -12.29 10.89 -29.76
CA TYR A 125 -12.37 11.27 -31.17
C TYR A 125 -12.98 10.16 -32.05
N GLY A 126 -12.85 8.90 -31.65
CA GLY A 126 -13.26 7.75 -32.43
C GLY A 126 -14.76 7.57 -32.61
N ARG A 127 -15.14 6.39 -33.10
CA ARG A 127 -16.56 6.03 -33.27
C ARG A 127 -17.23 5.73 -31.93
N PHE A 128 -16.45 5.28 -30.96
CA PHE A 128 -16.88 4.98 -29.59
C PHE A 128 -15.79 5.39 -28.61
N THR A 129 -16.16 5.64 -27.36
CA THR A 129 -15.22 5.71 -26.24
C THR A 129 -14.63 4.35 -25.92
N CYS A 130 -13.60 4.31 -25.09
CA CYS A 130 -12.98 3.06 -24.64
C CYS A 130 -13.98 2.15 -23.88
N GLN A 131 -15.01 2.69 -23.20
CA GLN A 131 -16.12 1.91 -22.58
C GLN A 131 -17.36 1.72 -23.49
N HIS A 132 -17.21 1.92 -24.80
CA HIS A 132 -18.25 1.76 -25.83
C HIS A 132 -19.47 2.70 -25.64
N TYR A 133 -19.24 3.95 -25.26
CA TYR A 133 -20.22 5.05 -25.39
C TYR A 133 -19.99 5.80 -26.72
N PRO A 134 -20.90 6.67 -27.20
CA PRO A 134 -20.77 7.29 -28.52
C PRO A 134 -19.56 8.25 -28.63
N GLY A 135 -18.66 7.99 -29.57
CA GLY A 135 -17.50 8.86 -29.81
C GLY A 135 -17.81 10.04 -30.74
N SER A 136 -16.84 10.94 -30.90
CA SER A 136 -16.96 12.23 -31.59
C SER A 136 -16.66 12.19 -33.10
N MET A 137 -16.39 11.01 -33.66
CA MET A 137 -16.05 10.87 -35.09
C MET A 137 -17.21 11.32 -35.97
N ASN A 138 -16.95 12.31 -36.83
CA ASN A 138 -17.91 13.06 -37.64
C ASN A 138 -18.79 14.07 -36.88
N TYR A 139 -18.74 14.12 -35.55
CA TYR A 139 -19.58 14.96 -34.70
C TYR A 139 -18.85 16.12 -34.00
N LEU A 140 -17.52 16.22 -34.11
CA LEU A 140 -16.65 17.25 -33.50
C LEU A 140 -17.23 18.67 -33.37
N GLU A 141 -17.90 19.22 -34.39
CA GLU A 141 -18.50 20.56 -34.33
C GLU A 141 -19.77 20.63 -33.47
N LEU A 142 -20.58 19.57 -33.48
CA LEU A 142 -21.74 19.42 -32.60
C LEU A 142 -21.30 19.21 -31.15
N ASP A 143 -20.28 18.38 -30.95
CA ASP A 143 -19.80 18.03 -29.61
C ASP A 143 -19.08 19.20 -28.93
N ALA A 144 -18.26 19.97 -29.67
CA ALA A 144 -17.65 21.21 -29.17
C ALA A 144 -18.72 22.23 -28.70
N LYS A 145 -19.79 22.41 -29.48
CA LYS A 145 -20.92 23.27 -29.09
C LYS A 145 -21.69 22.70 -27.89
N THR A 146 -21.82 21.37 -27.81
CA THR A 146 -22.53 20.68 -26.71
C THR A 146 -21.78 20.80 -25.38
N VAL A 147 -20.44 20.68 -25.35
CA VAL A 147 -19.69 20.86 -24.10
C VAL A 147 -19.68 22.33 -23.63
N ALA A 148 -19.66 23.29 -24.56
CA ALA A 148 -19.82 24.71 -24.21
C ALA A 148 -21.24 25.05 -23.71
N GLU A 149 -22.28 24.43 -24.28
CA GLU A 149 -23.67 24.51 -23.81
C GLU A 149 -23.84 23.91 -22.39
N TYR A 150 -23.14 22.82 -22.09
CA TYR A 150 -23.04 22.23 -20.75
C TYR A 150 -22.06 22.96 -19.81
N LYS A 151 -21.49 24.09 -20.24
CA LYS A 151 -20.58 24.95 -19.46
C LYS A 151 -19.30 24.24 -18.97
N VAL A 152 -18.78 23.30 -19.74
CA VAL A 152 -17.51 22.60 -19.47
C VAL A 152 -16.32 23.59 -19.59
N ASP A 153 -15.33 23.45 -18.72
CA ASP A 153 -14.09 24.24 -18.65
C ASP A 153 -12.84 23.42 -19.04
N TYR A 154 -12.95 22.09 -19.07
CA TYR A 154 -11.85 21.16 -19.35
C TYR A 154 -12.36 19.97 -20.18
N VAL A 155 -11.67 19.61 -21.26
CA VAL A 155 -11.99 18.43 -22.07
C VAL A 155 -10.76 17.52 -22.18
N LYS A 156 -10.88 16.28 -21.69
CA LYS A 156 -10.00 15.16 -22.05
C LYS A 156 -10.52 14.50 -23.32
N MET A 157 -9.66 14.30 -24.32
CA MET A 157 -10.01 13.63 -25.57
C MET A 157 -9.09 12.44 -25.83
N ASP A 158 -9.70 11.25 -25.90
CA ASP A 158 -9.06 9.97 -26.23
C ASP A 158 -9.22 9.59 -27.71
N GLY A 159 -8.70 8.42 -28.10
CA GLY A 159 -8.58 7.95 -29.48
C GLY A 159 -8.99 6.50 -29.72
N CYS A 160 -9.73 5.87 -28.81
CA CYS A 160 -10.23 4.51 -28.99
C CYS A 160 -11.09 4.40 -30.27
N TYR A 161 -10.98 3.28 -31.00
CA TYR A 161 -11.71 3.03 -32.26
C TYR A 161 -11.49 4.04 -33.41
N ALA A 162 -10.50 4.94 -33.32
CA ALA A 162 -10.08 5.84 -34.39
C ALA A 162 -8.86 5.32 -35.18
N PRO A 163 -8.74 5.59 -36.49
CA PRO A 163 -7.48 5.41 -37.23
C PRO A 163 -6.42 6.40 -36.73
N VAL A 164 -5.29 5.90 -36.21
CA VAL A 164 -4.25 6.73 -35.58
C VAL A 164 -3.75 7.85 -36.50
N ASN A 165 -3.64 7.58 -37.80
CA ASN A 165 -3.20 8.55 -38.81
C ASN A 165 -4.19 9.71 -39.06
N THR A 166 -5.42 9.66 -38.55
CA THR A 166 -6.38 10.79 -38.66
C THR A 166 -6.45 11.65 -37.39
N MET A 167 -5.91 11.18 -36.26
CA MET A 167 -6.00 11.88 -34.97
C MET A 167 -5.38 13.29 -34.98
N PRO A 168 -4.17 13.55 -35.50
CA PRO A 168 -3.55 14.88 -35.38
C PRO A 168 -4.35 15.99 -36.07
N ALA A 169 -4.98 15.68 -37.21
CA ALA A 169 -5.83 16.64 -37.93
C ALA A 169 -7.21 16.80 -37.28
N ALA A 170 -7.72 15.77 -36.61
CA ALA A 170 -8.98 15.83 -35.88
C ALA A 170 -8.88 16.63 -34.59
N TYR A 171 -7.78 16.48 -33.85
CA TYR A 171 -7.53 17.20 -32.60
C TYR A 171 -7.25 18.68 -32.87
N GLU A 172 -6.44 19.03 -33.88
CA GLU A 172 -6.31 20.41 -34.37
C GLU A 172 -7.67 21.01 -34.74
N LYS A 173 -8.52 20.26 -35.46
CA LYS A 173 -9.87 20.72 -35.82
C LYS A 173 -10.73 20.95 -34.58
N PHE A 174 -10.66 20.06 -33.58
CA PHE A 174 -11.45 20.18 -32.36
C PHE A 174 -10.99 21.35 -31.48
N ALA A 175 -9.68 21.58 -31.33
CA ALA A 175 -9.13 22.74 -30.63
C ALA A 175 -9.65 24.07 -31.21
N LYS A 176 -9.68 24.18 -32.55
CA LYS A 176 -10.25 25.33 -33.26
C LYS A 176 -11.76 25.46 -32.99
N LEU A 177 -12.50 24.36 -33.06
CA LEU A 177 -13.94 24.34 -32.75
C LEU A 177 -14.29 24.67 -31.30
N LEU A 178 -13.43 24.33 -30.32
CA LEU A 178 -13.58 24.75 -28.93
C LEU A 178 -13.39 26.28 -28.81
N ASN A 179 -12.33 26.82 -29.41
CA ASN A 179 -12.08 28.27 -29.45
C ASN A 179 -13.23 29.04 -30.14
N ASP A 180 -13.79 28.49 -31.23
CA ASP A 180 -14.94 29.05 -31.96
C ASP A 180 -16.22 29.13 -31.10
N THR A 181 -16.30 28.43 -29.96
CA THR A 181 -17.43 28.59 -29.01
C THR A 181 -17.38 29.88 -28.20
N GLY A 182 -16.20 30.51 -28.11
CA GLY A 182 -15.95 31.67 -27.24
C GLY A 182 -15.88 31.35 -25.74
N ARG A 183 -16.00 30.08 -25.32
CA ARG A 183 -15.74 29.65 -23.95
C ARG A 183 -14.27 29.23 -23.80
N PRO A 184 -13.52 29.74 -22.80
CA PRO A 184 -12.21 29.19 -22.46
C PRO A 184 -12.37 27.75 -21.97
N ILE A 185 -11.73 26.80 -22.67
CA ILE A 185 -11.77 25.37 -22.35
C ILE A 185 -10.34 24.83 -22.44
N VAL A 186 -9.83 24.25 -21.36
CA VAL A 186 -8.55 23.56 -21.33
C VAL A 186 -8.68 22.25 -22.11
N PHE A 187 -7.83 22.02 -23.10
CA PHE A 187 -7.91 20.84 -23.96
C PHE A 187 -6.74 19.87 -23.72
N SER A 188 -7.05 18.69 -23.18
CA SER A 188 -6.13 17.58 -22.95
C SER A 188 -6.23 16.55 -24.08
N CYS A 189 -5.07 16.22 -24.66
CA CYS A 189 -4.96 15.46 -25.90
C CYS A 189 -4.24 14.12 -25.72
N SER A 190 -4.96 12.99 -25.68
CA SER A 190 -4.33 11.67 -25.48
C SER A 190 -3.82 11.00 -26.76
N TYR A 191 -3.99 11.59 -27.96
CA TYR A 191 -3.60 10.90 -29.21
C TYR A 191 -2.16 10.37 -29.24
N PRO A 192 -1.14 11.03 -28.64
CA PRO A 192 0.23 10.52 -28.65
C PRO A 192 0.38 9.14 -27.98
N ALA A 193 -0.43 8.80 -26.96
CA ALA A 193 -0.43 7.48 -26.34
C ALA A 193 -0.76 6.34 -27.33
N TYR A 194 -1.55 6.62 -28.37
CA TYR A 194 -1.91 5.65 -29.42
C TYR A 194 -0.86 5.55 -30.55
N VAL A 195 0.20 6.38 -30.50
CA VAL A 195 1.29 6.39 -31.49
C VAL A 195 2.52 5.67 -30.93
N ARG A 196 3.22 4.88 -31.75
CA ARG A 196 4.48 4.20 -31.36
C ARG A 196 5.71 5.13 -31.34
N TRP A 197 5.52 6.37 -30.88
CA TRP A 197 6.55 7.42 -30.87
C TRP A 197 7.80 7.00 -30.09
N ARG A 198 7.64 6.16 -29.05
CA ARG A 198 8.73 5.56 -28.26
C ARG A 198 9.79 4.80 -29.09
N SER A 199 9.47 4.44 -30.34
CA SER A 199 10.40 3.83 -31.31
C SER A 199 10.87 4.74 -32.45
N ASP A 200 10.19 5.87 -32.68
CA ASP A 200 10.52 6.88 -33.68
C ASP A 200 9.80 8.20 -33.32
N TYR A 201 10.55 9.18 -32.83
CA TYR A 201 10.02 10.46 -32.37
C TYR A 201 9.38 11.30 -33.49
N SER A 202 9.64 11.00 -34.77
CA SER A 202 9.07 11.71 -35.92
C SER A 202 7.62 11.31 -36.24
N LEU A 203 7.10 10.26 -35.60
CA LEU A 203 5.70 9.81 -35.75
C LEU A 203 4.69 10.75 -35.09
N VAL A 204 5.13 11.71 -34.27
CA VAL A 204 4.30 12.74 -33.64
C VAL A 204 4.79 14.13 -34.04
N ASP A 205 3.85 14.96 -34.48
CA ASP A 205 4.08 16.38 -34.74
C ASP A 205 3.95 17.18 -33.43
N TRP A 206 5.08 17.33 -32.74
CA TRP A 206 5.14 17.94 -31.41
C TRP A 206 4.86 19.45 -31.40
N GLU A 207 5.18 20.16 -32.48
CA GLU A 207 4.86 21.58 -32.60
C GLU A 207 3.37 21.79 -32.91
N ARG A 208 2.73 20.88 -33.63
CA ARG A 208 1.27 20.85 -33.77
C ARG A 208 0.55 20.56 -32.45
N LEU A 209 1.12 19.74 -31.56
CA LEU A 209 0.60 19.58 -30.19
C LEU A 209 0.64 20.91 -29.43
N LYS A 210 1.80 21.54 -29.29
CA LYS A 210 1.96 22.85 -28.62
C LYS A 210 1.00 23.93 -29.15
N GLN A 211 0.72 23.93 -30.45
CA GLN A 211 -0.16 24.91 -31.09
C GLN A 211 -1.66 24.65 -30.88
N ASN A 212 -2.08 23.46 -30.42
CA ASN A 212 -3.48 23.05 -30.40
C ASN A 212 -3.93 22.32 -29.13
N CYS A 213 -3.04 21.99 -28.19
CA CYS A 213 -3.33 21.22 -26.98
C CYS A 213 -2.66 21.89 -25.78
N ASN A 214 -3.39 22.08 -24.68
CA ASN A 214 -2.82 22.66 -23.46
C ASN A 214 -2.01 21.64 -22.65
N LEU A 215 -2.35 20.36 -22.79
CA LEU A 215 -1.64 19.23 -22.22
C LEU A 215 -1.87 17.98 -23.09
N TRP A 216 -0.99 16.98 -22.98
CA TRP A 216 -1.13 15.74 -23.75
C TRP A 216 -0.59 14.51 -23.05
N ARG A 217 -1.35 13.41 -23.10
CA ARG A 217 -0.96 12.10 -22.58
C ARG A 217 -0.22 11.30 -23.65
N MET A 218 0.96 10.80 -23.30
CA MET A 218 1.88 10.11 -24.24
C MET A 218 2.11 8.64 -23.92
N LEU A 219 1.65 8.19 -22.76
CA LEU A 219 1.94 6.88 -22.19
C LEU A 219 0.64 6.13 -21.91
N ASP A 220 0.80 4.83 -21.67
CA ASP A 220 -0.26 3.92 -21.27
C ASP A 220 -0.86 4.36 -19.92
N ASP A 221 -2.15 4.07 -19.65
CA ASP A 221 -2.87 4.56 -18.46
C ASP A 221 -2.16 4.19 -17.14
N VAL A 222 -2.14 5.12 -16.18
CA VAL A 222 -1.73 4.83 -14.79
C VAL A 222 -2.80 3.97 -14.14
N GLU A 223 -2.41 2.78 -13.68
CA GLU A 223 -3.23 1.87 -12.88
C GLU A 223 -2.73 1.89 -11.42
N ASP A 224 -3.61 1.61 -10.47
CA ASP A 224 -3.31 1.55 -9.02
C ASP A 224 -2.45 0.33 -8.65
N GLN A 225 -1.18 0.37 -9.06
CA GLN A 225 -0.15 -0.63 -8.81
C GLN A 225 1.25 -0.03 -9.03
N TRP A 226 2.19 -0.35 -8.16
CA TRP A 226 3.55 0.20 -8.20
C TRP A 226 4.29 -0.04 -9.52
N SER A 227 4.01 -1.16 -10.18
CA SER A 227 4.54 -1.53 -11.50
C SER A 227 4.21 -0.50 -12.59
N SER A 228 2.99 0.05 -12.58
CA SER A 228 2.53 1.06 -13.54
C SER A 228 3.23 2.40 -13.30
N VAL A 229 3.18 2.91 -12.05
CA VAL A 229 3.83 4.16 -11.64
C VAL A 229 5.34 4.15 -11.94
N LYS A 230 6.04 3.07 -11.56
CA LYS A 230 7.48 2.88 -11.85
C LYS A 230 7.74 2.81 -13.36
N GLY A 231 6.81 2.24 -14.12
CA GLY A 231 6.81 2.23 -15.59
C GLY A 231 6.73 3.63 -16.20
N ILE A 232 5.84 4.50 -15.75
CA ILE A 232 5.74 5.89 -16.20
C ILE A 232 7.04 6.65 -15.93
N ILE A 233 7.56 6.59 -14.69
CA ILE A 233 8.82 7.23 -14.31
C ILE A 233 9.99 6.72 -15.17
N GLN A 234 10.02 5.42 -15.48
CA GLN A 234 11.02 4.84 -16.37
C GLN A 234 10.91 5.33 -17.82
N ASN A 235 9.70 5.56 -18.35
CA ASN A 235 9.53 6.16 -19.69
C ASN A 235 10.01 7.62 -19.69
N TYR A 236 9.64 8.42 -18.67
CA TYR A 236 10.15 9.79 -18.50
C TYR A 236 11.69 9.82 -18.40
N ARG A 237 12.30 8.85 -17.71
CA ARG A 237 13.76 8.69 -17.62
C ARG A 237 14.41 8.36 -18.97
N LEU A 238 13.82 7.43 -19.73
CA LEU A 238 14.35 6.97 -21.02
C LEU A 238 14.19 8.01 -22.14
N HIS A 239 13.19 8.89 -22.05
CA HIS A 239 12.87 9.89 -23.06
C HIS A 239 13.13 11.33 -22.57
N SER A 240 13.87 11.53 -21.48
CA SER A 240 14.09 12.84 -20.83
C SER A 240 14.61 13.93 -21.78
N GLU A 241 15.47 13.59 -22.75
CA GLU A 241 16.00 14.53 -23.75
C GLU A 241 14.94 15.06 -24.73
N LEU A 242 13.89 14.25 -25.01
CA LEU A 242 12.75 14.66 -25.82
C LEU A 242 11.74 15.43 -24.97
N LEU A 243 11.36 14.89 -23.82
CA LEU A 243 10.22 15.40 -23.05
C LEU A 243 10.52 16.75 -22.38
N GLN A 244 11.74 16.94 -21.84
CA GLN A 244 12.11 18.18 -21.16
C GLN A 244 11.88 19.47 -22.00
N PRO A 245 12.32 19.58 -23.26
CA PRO A 245 12.04 20.74 -24.12
C PRO A 245 10.63 20.78 -24.76
N LEU A 246 9.74 19.85 -24.38
CA LEU A 246 8.34 19.84 -24.81
C LEU A 246 7.38 20.40 -23.76
N ALA A 247 7.71 20.28 -22.47
CA ALA A 247 6.97 20.94 -21.39
C ALA A 247 7.27 22.45 -21.35
N GLY A 248 6.28 23.23 -20.91
CA GLY A 248 6.41 24.67 -20.67
C GLY A 248 5.06 25.35 -20.47
N PRO A 249 5.04 26.68 -20.25
CA PRO A 249 3.82 27.46 -20.15
C PRO A 249 2.87 27.22 -21.32
N ASP A 250 1.58 27.09 -20.99
CA ASP A 250 0.48 26.73 -21.90
C ASP A 250 0.56 25.35 -22.59
N HIS A 251 1.61 24.54 -22.38
CA HIS A 251 1.80 23.26 -23.10
C HIS A 251 2.50 22.15 -22.26
N TRP A 252 1.70 21.32 -21.58
CA TRP A 252 2.19 20.39 -20.54
C TRP A 252 2.27 18.91 -20.98
N ASN A 253 3.36 18.24 -20.60
CA ASN A 253 3.46 16.79 -20.71
C ASN A 253 2.61 16.14 -19.60
N ASP A 254 1.63 15.32 -19.97
CA ASP A 254 0.78 14.61 -19.02
C ASP A 254 1.36 13.22 -18.70
N ALA A 255 1.70 13.00 -17.43
CA ALA A 255 2.11 11.70 -16.90
C ALA A 255 0.90 10.81 -16.48
N ASP A 256 -0.33 11.27 -16.74
CA ASP A 256 -1.60 10.69 -16.31
C ASP A 256 -1.81 10.75 -14.78
N MET A 257 -2.92 10.23 -14.26
CA MET A 257 -3.41 10.52 -12.91
C MET A 257 -2.49 10.12 -11.74
N LEU A 258 -2.62 10.88 -10.66
CA LEU A 258 -2.21 10.48 -9.31
C LEU A 258 -3.25 9.50 -8.72
N VAL A 259 -2.79 8.33 -8.29
CA VAL A 259 -3.62 7.26 -7.69
C VAL A 259 -3.43 7.14 -6.16
N LEU A 260 -2.90 8.19 -5.54
CA LEU A 260 -2.72 8.31 -4.09
C LEU A 260 -4.05 8.12 -3.33
N GLY A 261 -4.02 7.37 -2.23
CA GLY A 261 -5.17 7.09 -1.36
C GLY A 261 -6.06 5.94 -1.81
N ASN A 262 -5.67 5.20 -2.85
CA ASN A 262 -6.30 3.93 -3.22
C ASN A 262 -5.58 2.75 -2.54
N PHE A 263 -5.40 1.62 -3.24
CA PHE A 263 -5.14 0.30 -2.65
C PHE A 263 -3.82 -0.34 -3.09
N GLY A 264 -3.18 0.18 -4.14
CA GLY A 264 -2.01 -0.43 -4.77
C GLY A 264 -0.65 0.05 -4.28
N LEU A 265 -0.58 1.27 -3.72
CA LEU A 265 0.68 1.95 -3.36
C LEU A 265 0.94 1.96 -1.84
N SER A 266 2.21 1.80 -1.46
CA SER A 266 2.70 2.11 -0.11
C SER A 266 2.92 3.62 0.10
N ARG A 267 3.06 4.07 1.34
CA ARG A 267 3.31 5.48 1.68
C ARG A 267 4.56 6.08 1.01
N ASP A 268 5.63 5.30 0.86
CA ASP A 268 6.83 5.77 0.15
C ASP A 268 6.66 5.74 -1.38
N GLN A 269 5.86 4.83 -1.91
CA GLN A 269 5.50 4.80 -3.34
C GLN A 269 4.56 5.96 -3.71
N GLU A 270 3.64 6.34 -2.83
CA GLU A 270 2.84 7.57 -2.94
C GLU A 270 3.72 8.83 -2.98
N ARG A 271 4.71 8.92 -2.07
CA ARG A 271 5.70 10.00 -2.07
C ARG A 271 6.49 10.04 -3.37
N VAL A 272 6.87 8.89 -3.94
CA VAL A 272 7.51 8.83 -5.26
C VAL A 272 6.56 9.35 -6.34
N GLN A 273 5.29 8.91 -6.40
CA GLN A 273 4.40 9.37 -7.48
C GLN A 273 4.19 10.88 -7.40
N MET A 274 3.78 11.42 -6.23
CA MET A 274 3.59 12.85 -6.05
C MET A 274 4.88 13.63 -6.34
N GLY A 275 6.01 13.21 -5.77
CA GLY A 275 7.30 13.85 -5.95
C GLY A 275 7.80 13.86 -7.40
N MET A 276 7.68 12.73 -8.10
CA MET A 276 8.11 12.64 -9.49
C MET A 276 7.18 13.39 -10.45
N TRP A 277 5.87 13.43 -10.21
CA TRP A 277 4.94 14.24 -10.99
C TRP A 277 5.25 15.74 -10.83
N CYS A 278 5.50 16.19 -9.60
CA CYS A 278 5.95 17.55 -9.31
C CYS A 278 7.34 17.86 -9.93
N MET A 279 8.21 16.87 -10.08
CA MET A 279 9.47 17.03 -10.83
C MET A 279 9.23 17.06 -12.35
N PHE A 280 8.21 16.38 -12.88
CA PHE A 280 7.90 16.37 -14.31
C PHE A 280 7.15 17.62 -14.79
N ALA A 281 6.64 18.48 -13.90
CA ALA A 281 5.66 19.53 -14.21
C ALA A 281 4.37 18.95 -14.83
N SER A 282 3.96 17.78 -14.33
CA SER A 282 2.79 17.06 -14.82
C SER A 282 1.52 17.61 -14.18
N PRO A 283 0.40 17.73 -14.93
CA PRO A 283 -0.91 18.03 -14.36
C PRO A 283 -1.25 17.09 -13.18
N LEU A 284 -1.36 17.64 -11.97
CA LEU A 284 -1.77 16.87 -10.80
C LEU A 284 -3.30 16.66 -10.84
N LEU A 285 -3.71 15.54 -11.45
CA LEU A 285 -5.09 15.06 -11.52
C LEU A 285 -5.26 13.84 -10.61
N LEU A 286 -6.06 13.98 -9.56
CA LEU A 286 -6.34 12.91 -8.59
C LEU A 286 -7.41 11.95 -9.14
N SER A 287 -7.20 10.65 -8.96
CA SER A 287 -8.32 9.70 -8.81
C SER A 287 -8.20 9.07 -7.43
N THR A 288 -9.09 9.44 -6.52
CA THR A 288 -9.17 8.87 -5.18
C THR A 288 -10.55 9.11 -4.59
N ASP A 289 -10.89 8.43 -3.50
CA ASP A 289 -12.19 8.58 -2.85
C ASP A 289 -12.10 9.56 -1.69
N MET A 290 -12.66 10.75 -1.88
CA MET A 290 -12.57 11.84 -0.91
C MET A 290 -13.32 11.55 0.41
N ASP A 291 -14.13 10.50 0.48
CA ASP A 291 -14.78 10.05 1.72
C ASP A 291 -13.90 9.08 2.54
N ASP A 292 -12.91 8.44 1.91
CA ASP A 292 -12.07 7.34 2.42
C ASP A 292 -10.57 7.72 2.49
N LEU A 293 -10.22 8.91 1.96
CA LEU A 293 -8.84 9.40 1.85
C LEU A 293 -8.21 9.65 3.23
N ASN A 294 -7.15 8.90 3.56
CA ASN A 294 -6.48 8.98 4.85
C ASN A 294 -5.76 10.34 5.09
N PRO A 295 -5.57 10.77 6.35
CA PRO A 295 -5.03 12.11 6.65
C PRO A 295 -3.59 12.36 6.19
N GLU A 296 -2.73 11.32 6.16
CA GLU A 296 -1.32 11.47 5.77
C GLU A 296 -1.17 11.63 4.26
N THR A 297 -1.92 10.86 3.46
CA THR A 297 -2.01 11.06 2.02
C THR A 297 -2.68 12.39 1.68
N ALA A 298 -3.73 12.80 2.41
CA ALA A 298 -4.34 14.12 2.25
C ALA A 298 -3.35 15.27 2.56
N LYS A 299 -2.45 15.09 3.54
CA LYS A 299 -1.35 16.02 3.84
C LYS A 299 -0.29 16.04 2.73
N LEU A 300 0.07 14.88 2.18
CA LEU A 300 1.01 14.77 1.05
C LEU A 300 0.46 15.46 -0.21
N LEU A 301 -0.79 15.23 -0.56
CA LEU A 301 -1.45 15.87 -1.72
C LEU A 301 -1.58 17.39 -1.55
N LYS A 302 -1.79 17.88 -0.33
CA LYS A 302 -1.81 19.31 -0.01
C LYS A 302 -0.45 19.88 0.42
N ASN A 303 0.66 19.17 0.16
CA ASN A 303 1.99 19.65 0.50
C ASN A 303 2.34 20.87 -0.37
N LYS A 304 2.37 22.04 0.27
CA LYS A 304 2.61 23.32 -0.39
C LYS A 304 3.96 23.42 -1.10
N ILE A 305 5.01 22.79 -0.59
CA ILE A 305 6.35 22.84 -1.20
C ILE A 305 6.37 22.00 -2.49
N LEU A 306 5.75 20.82 -2.49
CA LEU A 306 5.57 20.00 -3.70
C LEU A 306 4.74 20.75 -4.76
N ILE A 307 3.63 21.37 -4.34
CA ILE A 307 2.78 22.17 -5.24
C ILE A 307 3.50 23.41 -5.78
N ASP A 308 4.25 24.15 -4.95
CA ASP A 308 5.03 25.33 -5.38
C ASP A 308 6.22 24.95 -6.28
N ILE A 309 6.74 23.72 -6.19
CA ILE A 309 7.72 23.15 -7.13
C ILE A 309 7.03 22.79 -8.46
N ASP A 310 5.90 22.09 -8.41
CA ASP A 310 5.16 21.67 -9.61
C ASP A 310 4.73 22.88 -10.46
N GLN A 311 4.04 23.82 -9.81
CA GLN A 311 3.42 25.01 -10.38
C GLN A 311 4.42 26.19 -10.53
N ASP A 312 5.73 25.94 -10.64
CA ASP A 312 6.72 26.99 -10.96
C ASP A 312 6.45 27.61 -12.33
N GLU A 313 6.41 28.95 -12.39
CA GLU A 313 5.95 29.73 -13.55
C GLU A 313 6.74 29.49 -14.85
N GLY A 314 7.97 28.99 -14.77
CA GLY A 314 8.76 28.64 -15.96
C GLY A 314 8.43 27.28 -16.58
N GLY A 315 7.65 26.45 -15.88
CA GLY A 315 7.20 25.13 -16.37
C GLY A 315 8.31 24.11 -16.65
N HIS A 316 9.52 24.34 -16.13
CA HIS A 316 10.70 23.54 -16.44
C HIS A 316 10.56 22.08 -15.94
N GLN A 317 10.35 21.12 -16.84
CA GLN A 317 10.40 19.70 -16.50
C GLN A 317 11.81 19.27 -16.03
N ALA A 318 11.89 18.35 -15.05
CA ALA A 318 13.16 17.83 -14.53
C ALA A 318 14.04 17.13 -15.57
N LYS A 319 15.35 17.26 -15.35
CA LYS A 319 16.43 16.55 -16.03
C LYS A 319 16.79 15.27 -15.28
N PHE A 320 16.89 14.15 -15.98
CA PHE A 320 17.58 12.97 -15.45
C PHE A 320 19.09 13.20 -15.43
N VAL A 321 19.71 13.11 -14.26
CA VAL A 321 21.15 13.38 -14.05
C VAL A 321 21.98 12.10 -14.20
N GLY A 322 21.48 10.96 -13.71
CA GLY A 322 22.16 9.67 -13.80
C GLY A 322 21.68 8.65 -12.77
N MET A 323 22.35 7.49 -12.72
CA MET A 323 22.22 6.50 -11.65
C MET A 323 23.43 6.59 -10.72
N LYS A 324 23.21 6.41 -9.42
CA LYS A 324 24.28 6.07 -8.47
C LYS A 324 23.75 4.92 -7.59
N GLU A 325 24.40 3.77 -7.67
CA GLU A 325 23.85 2.49 -7.17
C GLU A 325 22.42 2.28 -7.72
N ASP A 326 21.47 1.87 -6.88
CA ASP A 326 20.06 1.68 -7.24
C ASP A 326 19.26 3.00 -7.33
N VAL A 327 19.89 4.16 -7.10
CA VAL A 327 19.21 5.47 -6.96
C VAL A 327 19.26 6.27 -8.26
N GLN A 328 18.10 6.73 -8.72
CA GLN A 328 17.97 7.72 -9.79
C GLN A 328 18.20 9.13 -9.25
N LEU A 329 19.03 9.90 -9.94
CA LEU A 329 19.33 11.30 -9.64
C LEU A 329 18.57 12.21 -10.61
N TRP A 330 17.82 13.18 -10.09
CA TRP A 330 17.02 14.12 -10.86
C TRP A 330 17.13 15.56 -10.33
N THR A 331 17.10 16.54 -11.23
CA THR A 331 17.08 17.98 -10.88
C THR A 331 16.15 18.79 -11.77
N ARG A 332 15.37 19.70 -11.18
CA ARG A 332 14.49 20.69 -11.83
C ARG A 332 14.96 22.10 -11.45
N THR A 333 15.23 22.95 -12.44
CA THR A 333 15.48 24.38 -12.21
C THR A 333 14.15 25.08 -11.92
N LEU A 334 14.15 25.99 -10.95
CA LEU A 334 12.96 26.79 -10.60
C LEU A 334 13.19 28.27 -10.95
N THR A 335 12.10 28.97 -11.21
CA THR A 335 12.07 30.34 -11.74
C THR A 335 11.69 31.33 -10.65
N ARG A 336 10.75 30.93 -9.79
CA ARG A 336 10.11 31.74 -8.75
C ARG A 336 11.06 32.15 -7.61
N ILE A 337 12.10 31.34 -7.35
CA ILE A 337 13.20 31.66 -6.44
C ILE A 337 14.48 31.70 -7.29
N PRO A 338 15.15 32.87 -7.46
CA PRO A 338 16.36 32.97 -8.28
C PRO A 338 17.49 32.08 -7.76
N ASN A 339 18.18 31.40 -8.69
CA ASN A 339 19.25 30.42 -8.38
C ASN A 339 18.77 29.34 -7.41
N SER A 340 17.68 28.64 -7.76
CA SER A 340 17.17 27.52 -6.98
C SER A 340 16.82 26.31 -7.83
N TRP A 341 16.85 25.15 -7.17
CA TRP A 341 16.61 23.84 -7.78
C TRP A 341 15.80 22.95 -6.84
N ALA A 342 14.90 22.17 -7.42
CA ALA A 342 14.39 20.96 -6.78
C ALA A 342 15.28 19.78 -7.17
N ILE A 343 15.66 18.97 -6.17
CA ILE A 343 16.46 17.76 -6.28
C ILE A 343 15.55 16.58 -5.90
N ALA A 344 15.61 15.48 -6.65
CA ALA A 344 14.96 14.23 -6.28
C ALA A 344 15.95 13.05 -6.37
N LEU A 345 15.97 12.25 -5.31
CA LEU A 345 16.77 11.02 -5.17
C LEU A 345 15.79 9.85 -5.00
N PHE A 346 15.49 9.14 -6.09
CA PHE A 346 14.51 8.04 -6.10
C PHE A 346 15.21 6.68 -6.08
N ASN A 347 15.07 5.94 -4.98
CA ASN A 347 15.68 4.62 -4.81
C ASN A 347 14.82 3.54 -5.49
N THR A 348 15.38 2.87 -6.50
CA THR A 348 14.67 1.84 -7.27
C THR A 348 14.83 0.42 -6.74
N ARG A 349 15.62 0.24 -5.67
CA ARG A 349 15.92 -1.03 -4.98
C ARG A 349 14.66 -1.80 -4.56
N GLN A 350 14.75 -3.12 -4.62
CA GLN A 350 13.71 -4.07 -4.17
C GLN A 350 14.05 -4.82 -2.85
N SER A 351 15.30 -4.78 -2.38
CA SER A 351 15.68 -5.26 -1.04
C SER A 351 15.11 -4.31 0.04
N PRO A 352 14.65 -4.80 1.20
CA PRO A 352 14.00 -4.00 2.24
C PRO A 352 14.93 -3.06 3.04
N THR A 353 16.23 -3.04 2.73
CA THR A 353 17.19 -2.18 3.44
C THR A 353 17.30 -0.80 2.77
N PRO A 354 17.15 0.32 3.51
CA PRO A 354 17.40 1.66 2.98
C PRO A 354 18.80 1.79 2.36
N THR A 355 18.90 2.50 1.24
CA THR A 355 20.19 2.84 0.62
C THR A 355 20.73 4.10 1.30
N HIS A 356 21.97 4.05 1.80
CA HIS A 356 22.65 5.19 2.42
C HIS A 356 23.67 5.77 1.44
N LEU A 357 23.22 6.71 0.61
CA LEU A 357 23.96 7.21 -0.54
C LEU A 357 24.83 8.43 -0.18
N PRO A 358 26.18 8.33 -0.17
CA PRO A 358 27.04 9.52 -0.14
C PRO A 358 26.90 10.28 -1.47
N ILE A 359 26.57 11.57 -1.43
CA ILE A 359 26.31 12.39 -2.62
C ILE A 359 26.76 13.85 -2.41
N THR A 360 27.18 14.50 -3.49
CA THR A 360 27.54 15.93 -3.55
C THR A 360 26.61 16.69 -4.49
N LEU A 361 26.37 17.99 -4.26
CA LEU A 361 25.57 18.83 -5.17
C LEU A 361 26.19 18.93 -6.59
N LYS A 362 27.52 18.78 -6.69
CA LYS A 362 28.27 18.70 -7.95
C LYS A 362 27.99 17.44 -8.76
N GLU A 363 27.82 16.28 -8.12
CA GLU A 363 27.36 15.05 -8.80
C GLU A 363 25.91 15.19 -9.30
N LEU A 364 25.09 15.97 -8.58
CA LEU A 364 23.74 16.35 -8.99
C LEU A 364 23.71 17.43 -10.10
N GLN A 365 24.87 17.88 -10.58
CA GLN A 365 25.02 18.89 -11.64
C GLN A 365 24.40 20.27 -11.30
N ILE A 366 24.28 20.60 -10.01
CA ILE A 366 23.91 21.95 -9.56
C ILE A 366 25.03 22.94 -9.95
N PRO A 367 24.73 24.03 -10.67
CA PRO A 367 25.75 24.97 -11.13
C PRO A 367 26.22 25.90 -10.01
N GLY A 368 27.53 26.17 -9.97
CA GLY A 368 28.13 27.22 -9.14
C GLY A 368 28.52 28.44 -9.96
N ASN A 369 28.41 29.63 -9.37
CA ASN A 369 28.94 30.87 -9.93
C ASN A 369 30.44 31.03 -9.60
N HIS A 370 30.85 30.61 -8.40
CA HIS A 370 32.21 30.75 -7.87
C HIS A 370 32.80 29.44 -7.29
N SER A 371 32.11 28.31 -7.48
CA SER A 371 32.52 26.88 -7.43
C SER A 371 33.12 26.29 -6.14
N GLU A 372 33.82 27.09 -5.33
CA GLU A 372 34.44 26.69 -4.05
C GLU A 372 33.96 27.57 -2.88
N THR A 373 33.23 28.66 -3.16
CA THR A 373 32.70 29.60 -2.15
C THR A 373 31.18 29.74 -2.19
N ASP A 374 30.51 29.13 -3.17
CA ASP A 374 29.04 29.10 -3.24
C ASP A 374 28.48 28.25 -2.08
N VAL A 375 27.40 28.72 -1.46
CA VAL A 375 26.74 28.09 -0.30
C VAL A 375 25.26 27.85 -0.64
N PHE A 376 24.75 26.70 -0.24
CA PHE A 376 23.40 26.23 -0.55
C PHE A 376 22.71 25.76 0.74
N GLU A 377 21.54 26.32 1.08
CA GLU A 377 20.62 25.70 2.04
C GLU A 377 19.86 24.57 1.34
N LEU A 378 19.57 23.50 2.08
CA LEU A 378 18.71 22.39 1.68
C LEU A 378 17.50 22.34 2.61
N LEU A 379 16.31 22.41 2.05
CA LEU A 379 15.02 22.24 2.73
C LEU A 379 14.43 20.89 2.32
N ASP A 380 14.12 20.00 3.28
CA ASP A 380 13.42 18.75 2.97
C ASP A 380 11.98 19.05 2.54
N VAL A 381 11.62 18.61 1.35
CA VAL A 381 10.35 18.93 0.69
C VAL A 381 9.16 18.18 1.30
N PHE A 382 9.38 17.05 1.97
CA PHE A 382 8.33 16.24 2.60
C PHE A 382 8.10 16.63 4.06
N ALA A 383 9.16 16.94 4.80
CA ALA A 383 9.08 17.42 6.18
C ALA A 383 8.71 18.91 6.26
N GLY A 384 9.24 19.73 5.33
CA GLY A 384 9.18 21.19 5.39
C GLY A 384 10.20 21.81 6.36
N GLU A 385 11.28 21.10 6.66
CA GLU A 385 12.30 21.47 7.64
C GLU A 385 13.67 21.69 6.98
N GLU A 386 14.47 22.60 7.55
CA GLU A 386 15.85 22.84 7.11
C GLU A 386 16.71 21.60 7.39
N TYR A 387 17.21 20.97 6.33
CA TYR A 387 18.11 19.82 6.44
C TYR A 387 19.55 20.25 6.78
N GLY A 388 20.00 21.37 6.20
CA GLY A 388 21.33 21.91 6.47
C GLY A 388 21.88 22.80 5.36
N VAL A 389 23.19 23.08 5.46
CA VAL A 389 23.91 24.01 4.58
C VAL A 389 25.14 23.31 4.00
N LEU A 390 25.33 23.37 2.69
CA LEU A 390 26.40 22.65 1.96
C LEU A 390 27.09 23.54 0.91
N HIS A 391 28.37 23.27 0.67
CA HIS A 391 29.10 23.67 -0.54
C HIS A 391 28.98 22.59 -1.62
N LEU A 392 29.30 22.92 -2.87
CA LEU A 392 29.14 22.01 -4.02
C LEU A 392 29.90 20.68 -3.93
N ASN A 393 31.04 20.67 -3.22
CA ASN A 393 31.89 19.48 -3.06
C ASN A 393 31.68 18.77 -1.72
N ASP A 394 30.78 19.25 -0.85
CA ASP A 394 30.51 18.63 0.44
C ASP A 394 29.71 17.33 0.23
N SER A 395 30.19 16.25 0.84
CA SER A 395 29.60 14.92 0.72
C SER A 395 28.67 14.64 1.90
N VAL A 396 27.41 14.39 1.61
CA VAL A 396 26.35 14.09 2.58
C VAL A 396 25.81 12.68 2.34
N VAL A 397 25.52 11.93 3.41
CA VAL A 397 24.99 10.56 3.31
C VAL A 397 23.47 10.58 3.47
N MET A 398 22.76 10.34 2.36
CA MET A 398 21.29 10.33 2.32
C MET A 398 20.75 8.91 2.53
N ARG A 399 19.98 8.69 3.61
CA ARG A 399 19.19 7.46 3.82
C ARG A 399 17.93 7.55 2.97
N ILE A 400 17.75 6.63 2.02
CA ILE A 400 16.62 6.59 1.09
C ILE A 400 15.98 5.20 1.12
N ASN A 401 14.74 5.12 1.57
CA ASN A 401 14.00 3.86 1.72
C ASN A 401 13.85 3.12 0.37
N PRO A 402 13.72 1.78 0.37
CA PRO A 402 13.46 1.00 -0.84
C PRO A 402 12.15 1.45 -1.51
N ASN A 403 12.18 1.61 -2.84
CA ASN A 403 11.06 2.20 -3.60
C ASN A 403 10.59 3.58 -3.09
N GLY A 404 11.41 4.28 -2.29
CA GLY A 404 11.12 5.59 -1.73
C GLY A 404 11.96 6.72 -2.33
N ILE A 405 11.67 7.95 -1.90
CA ILE A 405 12.26 9.17 -2.44
C ILE A 405 12.66 10.14 -1.32
N VAL A 406 13.78 10.83 -1.53
CA VAL A 406 14.15 12.05 -0.79
C VAL A 406 14.16 13.21 -1.77
N MET A 407 13.61 14.35 -1.36
CA MET A 407 13.56 15.58 -2.17
C MET A 407 14.01 16.80 -1.37
N PHE A 408 14.81 17.64 -2.02
CA PHE A 408 15.27 18.91 -1.46
C PHE A 408 14.93 20.07 -2.38
N LEU A 409 14.47 21.17 -1.80
CA LEU A 409 14.54 22.49 -2.41
C LEU A 409 15.85 23.13 -1.95
N THR A 410 16.62 23.72 -2.87
CA THR A 410 17.89 24.38 -2.54
C THR A 410 18.05 25.75 -3.19
N PHE A 411 18.62 26.70 -2.43
CA PHE A 411 18.83 28.11 -2.79
C PHE A 411 20.03 28.69 -1.99
N SER A 412 20.54 29.87 -2.38
CA SER A 412 21.75 30.46 -1.80
C SER A 412 21.45 31.58 -0.77
N PRO A 413 21.92 31.53 0.50
CA PRO A 413 21.31 32.29 1.61
C PRO A 413 22.29 33.02 2.56
N THR A 414 21.79 33.57 3.69
CA THR A 414 22.59 34.24 4.74
C THR A 414 22.10 33.92 6.18
N LEU A 415 22.97 33.23 6.95
CA LEU A 415 22.88 32.59 8.30
C LEU A 415 22.52 33.49 9.54
N PRO A 416 22.34 32.98 10.81
CA PRO A 416 22.52 31.62 11.44
C PRO A 416 21.37 31.15 12.42
N VAL A 417 21.54 30.22 13.40
CA VAL A 417 21.69 28.71 13.44
C VAL A 417 21.88 28.19 14.93
N MET A 418 21.69 26.88 15.23
CA MET A 418 21.89 26.09 16.52
C MET A 418 20.66 25.89 17.47
N GLY A 419 20.52 24.82 18.31
CA GLY A 419 21.23 23.50 18.39
C GLY A 419 21.21 22.72 19.77
N LEU A 420 20.97 21.39 19.73
CA LEU A 420 21.46 20.25 20.60
C LEU A 420 20.94 19.87 22.04
N ALA A 421 20.37 18.64 22.14
CA ALA A 421 20.81 17.42 22.93
C ALA A 421 20.32 16.98 24.38
N THR A 422 19.89 15.68 24.47
CA THR A 422 20.08 14.57 25.49
C THR A 422 19.58 14.59 26.98
N VAL A 423 19.41 13.48 27.77
CA VAL A 423 19.01 12.02 27.62
C VAL A 423 18.92 11.24 28.99
N PHE A 424 18.45 9.95 29.03
CA PHE A 424 18.64 8.83 30.04
C PHE A 424 17.80 8.74 31.38
N LEU A 425 17.61 7.59 32.10
CA LEU A 425 17.63 6.10 31.83
C LEU A 425 17.30 5.18 33.08
N LEU A 426 16.58 4.04 32.90
CA LEU A 426 16.43 2.79 33.77
C LEU A 426 15.80 2.90 35.21
N THR A 427 15.53 1.85 36.04
CA THR A 427 16.00 0.41 36.14
C THR A 427 15.02 -0.55 36.90
N GLY A 428 14.99 -1.87 36.58
CA GLY A 428 14.54 -2.99 37.47
C GLY A 428 13.06 -3.38 37.45
N LEU A 429 12.51 -4.46 38.08
CA LEU A 429 12.86 -5.82 38.64
C LEU A 429 11.46 -6.44 39.06
N PHE A 430 11.10 -7.71 39.36
CA PHE A 430 11.51 -9.15 39.42
C PHE A 430 10.15 -9.93 39.69
N SER A 431 9.87 -11.25 39.84
CA SER A 431 10.36 -12.66 39.71
C SER A 431 9.17 -13.57 40.21
N ALA A 432 9.03 -14.92 40.21
CA ALA A 432 9.55 -16.18 39.60
C ALA A 432 8.72 -17.35 40.28
N VAL A 433 8.58 -18.65 39.91
CA VAL A 433 8.92 -19.56 38.78
C VAL A 433 8.13 -20.91 38.95
N HIS A 434 8.12 -21.82 37.94
CA HIS A 434 7.68 -23.26 37.87
C HIS A 434 6.33 -23.58 37.17
N ALA A 435 6.14 -24.70 36.44
CA ALA A 435 7.00 -25.54 35.55
C ALA A 435 6.21 -26.77 35.02
N LEU A 436 6.33 -27.15 33.73
CA LEU A 436 6.16 -28.53 33.22
C LEU A 436 6.63 -28.67 31.76
N ASP A 437 6.54 -29.90 31.21
CA ASP A 437 6.34 -30.25 29.79
C ASP A 437 5.83 -29.07 28.93
N ASN A 438 6.66 -28.56 27.99
CA ASN A 438 7.14 -27.16 28.05
C ASN A 438 6.06 -26.06 28.23
N GLY A 439 4.82 -26.32 27.83
CA GLY A 439 3.66 -25.47 28.05
C GLY A 439 3.61 -24.23 27.17
N LEU A 440 4.52 -24.14 26.19
CA LEU A 440 4.68 -22.98 25.32
C LEU A 440 3.93 -23.17 24.00
N ALA A 441 3.85 -22.09 23.21
CA ALA A 441 3.19 -22.04 21.91
C ALA A 441 1.77 -22.68 21.88
N ARG A 442 1.04 -22.69 23.00
CA ARG A 442 -0.35 -23.21 23.05
C ARG A 442 -1.32 -22.38 22.21
N LYS A 443 -0.90 -21.18 21.84
CA LYS A 443 -1.42 -20.29 20.78
C LYS A 443 -0.22 -19.88 19.89
N PRO A 444 -0.44 -19.35 18.67
CA PRO A 444 0.66 -18.89 17.83
C PRO A 444 1.53 -17.84 18.56
N PRO A 445 2.88 -17.91 18.51
CA PRO A 445 3.74 -16.90 19.15
C PRO A 445 3.54 -15.50 18.53
N MET A 446 3.41 -14.47 19.38
CA MET A 446 3.32 -13.07 18.96
C MET A 446 4.56 -12.31 19.45
N GLY A 447 5.21 -11.51 18.59
CA GLY A 447 6.44 -10.81 18.97
C GLY A 447 7.04 -9.96 17.84
N TRP A 448 8.35 -9.77 17.90
CA TRP A 448 9.15 -9.00 16.94
C TRP A 448 10.48 -9.70 16.62
N MET A 449 11.01 -9.53 15.41
CA MET A 449 12.26 -10.14 14.93
C MET A 449 13.07 -9.19 14.04
N THR A 450 14.41 -9.21 14.14
CA THR A 450 15.29 -8.29 13.38
C THR A 450 15.32 -8.55 11.87
N TRP A 451 15.11 -9.80 11.41
CA TRP A 451 15.57 -10.24 10.09
C TRP A 451 15.06 -9.39 8.92
N GLN A 452 13.75 -9.35 8.67
CA GLN A 452 13.23 -8.76 7.42
C GLN A 452 13.65 -7.29 7.23
N ARG A 453 13.47 -6.46 8.27
CA ARG A 453 13.71 -5.00 8.22
C ARG A 453 15.16 -4.57 8.44
N PHE A 454 15.97 -5.32 9.20
CA PHE A 454 17.34 -4.92 9.55
C PHE A 454 18.43 -5.81 8.93
N ARG A 455 18.08 -7.05 8.57
CA ARG A 455 18.95 -8.04 7.89
C ARG A 455 20.31 -8.16 8.60
N CYS A 456 21.39 -8.42 7.87
CA CYS A 456 22.75 -8.49 8.40
C CYS A 456 23.43 -7.11 8.54
N GLN A 457 22.69 -6.03 8.84
CA GLN A 457 23.33 -4.72 9.00
C GLN A 457 24.19 -4.68 10.27
N THR A 458 25.50 -4.52 10.10
CA THR A 458 26.50 -4.65 11.17
C THR A 458 27.43 -3.44 11.31
N ASP A 459 27.44 -2.49 10.36
CA ASP A 459 28.23 -1.26 10.53
C ASP A 459 27.49 -0.24 11.40
N CYS A 460 27.62 -0.38 12.72
CA CYS A 460 27.09 0.57 13.70
C CYS A 460 27.78 1.94 13.74
N LYS A 461 28.82 2.19 12.92
CA LYS A 461 29.49 3.51 12.83
C LYS A 461 28.85 4.36 11.73
N LEU A 462 28.48 3.74 10.61
CA LEU A 462 27.70 4.37 9.55
C LEU A 462 26.19 4.32 9.84
N TYR A 463 25.71 3.25 10.46
CA TYR A 463 24.28 2.94 10.62
C TYR A 463 23.89 2.66 12.10
N PRO A 464 24.14 3.59 13.03
CA PRO A 464 23.96 3.36 14.47
C PRO A 464 22.51 3.09 14.92
N LEU A 465 21.51 3.35 14.06
CA LEU A 465 20.10 3.06 14.32
C LEU A 465 19.63 1.77 13.64
N ASP A 466 20.06 1.52 12.40
CA ASP A 466 19.65 0.34 11.59
C ASP A 466 20.54 -0.91 11.84
N CYS A 467 21.62 -0.84 12.63
CA CYS A 467 22.50 -1.99 12.88
C CYS A 467 22.00 -2.96 13.97
N VAL A 468 22.19 -4.26 13.74
CA VAL A 468 21.90 -5.35 14.68
C VAL A 468 22.84 -5.25 15.88
N SER A 469 22.31 -4.73 16.99
CA SER A 469 23.06 -4.27 18.16
C SER A 469 22.22 -4.24 19.43
N GLU A 470 22.87 -4.16 20.59
CA GLU A 470 22.21 -3.99 21.89
C GLU A 470 21.35 -2.72 21.95
N ALA A 471 21.73 -1.65 21.24
CA ALA A 471 20.96 -0.42 21.15
C ALA A 471 19.63 -0.62 20.40
N LEU A 472 19.66 -1.32 19.26
CA LEU A 472 18.45 -1.65 18.49
C LEU A 472 17.47 -2.49 19.32
N ILE A 473 17.94 -3.55 19.96
CA ILE A 473 17.06 -4.43 20.75
C ILE A 473 16.46 -3.69 21.95
N LYS A 474 17.24 -2.80 22.61
CA LYS A 474 16.73 -2.00 23.73
C LYS A 474 15.70 -0.96 23.30
N ARG A 475 15.91 -0.22 22.19
CA ARG A 475 14.91 0.75 21.70
C ARG A 475 13.61 0.04 21.30
N THR A 476 13.67 -1.03 20.49
CA THR A 476 12.51 -1.86 20.15
C THR A 476 11.76 -2.35 21.39
N ALA A 477 12.46 -2.89 22.39
CA ALA A 477 11.86 -3.39 23.63
C ALA A 477 11.13 -2.30 24.43
N ASP A 478 11.66 -1.08 24.45
CA ASP A 478 11.00 0.06 25.08
C ASP A 478 9.75 0.50 24.32
N ARG A 479 9.77 0.52 22.97
CA ARG A 479 8.59 0.86 22.14
C ARG A 479 7.48 -0.19 22.25
N LEU A 480 7.81 -1.48 22.22
CA LEU A 480 6.82 -2.57 22.38
C LEU A 480 6.00 -2.47 23.68
N VAL A 481 6.61 -1.98 24.76
CA VAL A 481 5.91 -1.71 26.03
C VAL A 481 5.20 -0.35 26.00
N GLN A 482 5.87 0.71 25.56
CA GLN A 482 5.33 2.08 25.63
C GLN A 482 4.12 2.30 24.72
N ASP A 483 4.10 1.67 23.53
CA ASP A 483 3.01 1.80 22.57
C ASP A 483 1.90 0.75 22.75
N GLY A 484 1.99 -0.12 23.76
CA GLY A 484 0.96 -1.10 24.08
C GLY A 484 0.93 -2.35 23.19
N PHE A 485 2.05 -2.78 22.61
CA PHE A 485 2.13 -4.04 21.86
C PHE A 485 2.24 -5.25 22.79
N LEU A 486 2.95 -5.14 23.91
CA LEU A 486 2.97 -6.17 24.95
C LEU A 486 1.56 -6.44 25.51
N GLU A 487 0.78 -5.38 25.77
CA GLU A 487 -0.62 -5.45 26.18
C GLU A 487 -1.55 -6.06 25.13
N ALA A 488 -1.18 -5.98 23.85
CA ALA A 488 -1.87 -6.65 22.75
C ALA A 488 -1.42 -8.11 22.55
N GLY A 489 -0.34 -8.55 23.21
CA GLY A 489 0.15 -9.94 23.21
C GLY A 489 1.54 -10.15 22.62
N TYR A 490 2.15 -9.13 21.99
CA TYR A 490 3.47 -9.24 21.36
C TYR A 490 4.59 -9.29 22.43
N GLU A 491 4.92 -10.50 22.88
CA GLU A 491 5.81 -10.75 24.02
C GLU A 491 7.26 -11.12 23.64
N TYR A 492 7.51 -11.78 22.49
CA TYR A 492 8.87 -12.19 22.10
C TYR A 492 9.64 -11.08 21.38
N VAL A 493 10.94 -10.95 21.66
CA VAL A 493 11.88 -10.11 20.91
C VAL A 493 13.06 -10.98 20.47
N VAL A 494 13.07 -11.34 19.18
CA VAL A 494 14.01 -12.30 18.58
C VAL A 494 15.14 -11.57 17.86
N ILE A 495 16.39 -11.83 18.26
CA ILE A 495 17.57 -11.43 17.50
C ILE A 495 17.86 -12.53 16.47
N ASP A 496 17.81 -12.17 15.19
CA ASP A 496 18.11 -13.06 14.08
C ASP A 496 19.63 -13.17 13.79
N ASP A 497 20.03 -13.67 12.62
CA ASP A 497 21.46 -13.85 12.27
C ASP A 497 22.30 -12.55 12.38
N CYS A 498 23.62 -12.71 12.33
CA CYS A 498 24.64 -11.67 12.45
C CYS A 498 24.79 -11.06 13.85
N TRP A 499 24.17 -11.61 14.91
CA TRP A 499 24.38 -11.17 16.29
C TRP A 499 25.77 -11.54 16.86
N GLN A 500 26.34 -12.63 16.36
CA GLN A 500 27.53 -13.30 16.88
C GLN A 500 28.85 -12.78 16.27
N MET A 501 29.99 -13.13 16.86
CA MET A 501 31.29 -13.00 16.19
C MET A 501 31.44 -14.04 15.07
N THR A 502 32.25 -13.71 14.06
CA THR A 502 32.59 -14.61 12.92
C THR A 502 33.45 -15.83 13.32
N PHE A 503 33.74 -16.00 14.61
CA PHE A 503 34.43 -17.15 15.18
C PHE A 503 33.90 -17.46 16.59
N ARG A 504 33.84 -18.76 16.91
CA ARG A 504 33.57 -19.24 18.29
C ARG A 504 34.71 -18.87 19.23
N ASP A 505 34.42 -18.78 20.53
CA ASP A 505 35.47 -18.58 21.53
C ASP A 505 36.51 -19.74 21.50
N ARG A 506 37.79 -19.39 21.63
CA ARG A 506 38.91 -20.31 21.44
C ARG A 506 39.18 -21.24 22.64
N GLN A 507 38.54 -21.01 23.79
CA GLN A 507 38.74 -21.82 25.01
C GLN A 507 37.54 -22.72 25.30
N THR A 508 36.34 -22.24 25.00
CA THR A 508 35.05 -22.88 25.33
C THR A 508 34.30 -23.41 24.11
N SER A 509 34.70 -23.02 22.89
CA SER A 509 33.99 -23.28 21.62
C SER A 509 32.56 -22.72 21.53
N LYS A 510 32.13 -21.90 22.50
CA LYS A 510 30.81 -21.28 22.48
C LYS A 510 30.66 -20.27 21.35
N ILE A 511 29.45 -20.17 20.80
CA ILE A 511 29.02 -18.97 20.07
C ILE A 511 28.96 -17.81 21.07
N VAL A 512 29.53 -16.66 20.68
CA VAL A 512 29.66 -15.47 21.52
C VAL A 512 29.24 -14.23 20.73
N PRO A 513 28.55 -13.26 21.37
CA PRO A 513 28.07 -12.05 20.69
C PRO A 513 29.24 -11.16 20.28
N ASP A 514 29.00 -10.33 19.26
CA ASP A 514 29.96 -9.31 18.82
C ASP A 514 30.15 -8.24 19.93
N PRO A 515 31.35 -8.07 20.50
CA PRO A 515 31.56 -7.21 21.67
C PRO A 515 31.48 -5.70 21.37
N ASP A 516 31.65 -5.28 20.10
CA ASP A 516 31.51 -3.87 19.72
C ASP A 516 30.03 -3.49 19.57
N ARG A 517 29.16 -4.46 19.22
CA ARG A 517 27.72 -4.26 19.00
C ARG A 517 26.84 -4.69 20.18
N PHE A 518 27.35 -5.58 21.02
CA PHE A 518 26.71 -6.13 22.21
C PHE A 518 27.64 -6.03 23.44
N PRO A 519 28.06 -4.82 23.86
CA PRO A 519 29.07 -4.63 24.89
C PRO A 519 28.66 -5.13 26.28
N GLY A 520 27.35 -5.26 26.58
CA GLY A 520 26.84 -5.92 27.78
C GLY A 520 26.73 -7.45 27.67
N GLY A 521 26.82 -8.01 26.46
CA GLY A 521 26.51 -9.41 26.16
C GLY A 521 25.02 -9.75 26.24
N LEU A 522 24.64 -10.94 25.76
CA LEU A 522 23.23 -11.32 25.64
C LEU A 522 22.50 -11.44 26.99
N ASN A 523 23.19 -11.77 28.09
CA ASN A 523 22.58 -11.77 29.43
C ASN A 523 21.97 -10.41 29.79
N VAL A 524 22.65 -9.32 29.46
CA VAL A 524 22.18 -7.95 29.74
C VAL A 524 20.97 -7.58 28.88
N ILE A 525 20.80 -8.18 27.70
CA ILE A 525 19.58 -8.05 26.87
C ILE A 525 18.45 -8.88 27.47
N SER A 526 18.73 -10.14 27.80
CA SER A 526 17.80 -11.08 28.44
C SER A 526 17.19 -10.47 29.71
N ASP A 527 18.04 -9.99 30.63
CA ASP A 527 17.63 -9.26 31.83
C ASP A 527 16.80 -8.00 31.53
N TYR A 528 17.13 -7.24 30.48
CA TYR A 528 16.43 -6.01 30.09
C TYR A 528 15.01 -6.28 29.55
N LEU A 529 14.85 -7.39 28.83
CA LEU A 529 13.59 -7.90 28.30
C LEU A 529 12.73 -8.50 29.42
N HIS A 530 13.30 -9.38 30.25
CA HIS A 530 12.58 -10.00 31.37
C HIS A 530 12.12 -8.98 32.41
N GLN A 531 12.90 -7.93 32.68
CA GLN A 531 12.46 -6.80 33.52
C GLN A 531 11.26 -6.04 32.95
N ARG A 532 11.06 -6.09 31.63
CA ARG A 532 9.89 -5.53 30.91
C ARG A 532 8.75 -6.53 30.72
N LYS A 533 8.90 -7.77 31.19
CA LYS A 533 8.02 -8.93 30.89
C LYS A 533 8.00 -9.35 29.42
N LEU A 534 8.92 -8.84 28.61
CA LEU A 534 9.21 -9.36 27.27
C LEU A 534 10.04 -10.64 27.40
N LYS A 535 10.04 -11.46 26.35
CA LYS A 535 10.75 -12.73 26.24
C LYS A 535 11.88 -12.61 25.23
N PHE A 536 13.03 -13.22 25.54
CA PHE A 536 14.23 -13.13 24.72
C PHE A 536 14.26 -14.26 23.67
N GLY A 537 14.40 -13.91 22.40
CA GLY A 537 14.61 -14.87 21.31
C GLY A 537 15.98 -14.72 20.65
N ILE A 538 16.54 -15.83 20.18
CA ILE A 538 17.86 -15.86 19.54
C ILE A 538 17.91 -16.84 18.35
N TYR A 539 18.75 -16.54 17.37
CA TYR A 539 19.00 -17.36 16.18
C TYR A 539 20.24 -18.24 16.33
N VAL A 540 20.16 -19.46 15.80
CA VAL A 540 21.28 -20.33 15.46
C VAL A 540 21.03 -20.99 14.10
N ASP A 541 22.03 -21.65 13.52
CA ASP A 541 21.86 -22.49 12.31
C ASP A 541 22.32 -23.93 12.62
N TYR A 542 21.63 -24.94 12.10
CA TYR A 542 22.03 -26.34 12.21
C TYR A 542 23.34 -26.66 11.48
N GLY A 543 23.71 -25.93 10.44
CA GLY A 543 24.82 -26.27 9.54
C GLY A 543 26.22 -25.94 10.04
N LYS A 544 27.18 -25.95 9.11
CA LYS A 544 28.57 -25.54 9.38
C LYS A 544 28.69 -24.03 9.62
N PHE A 545 27.86 -23.27 8.94
CA PHE A 545 27.75 -21.82 9.05
C PHE A 545 26.28 -21.43 9.01
N THR A 546 25.98 -20.22 9.48
CA THR A 546 24.70 -19.55 9.24
C THR A 546 24.61 -19.08 7.79
N CYS A 547 23.43 -18.65 7.34
CA CYS A 547 23.26 -18.11 5.99
C CYS A 547 24.20 -16.93 5.69
N GLU A 548 24.47 -16.06 6.67
CA GLU A 548 25.44 -14.95 6.54
C GLU A 548 26.88 -15.33 6.98
N HIS A 549 27.22 -16.61 6.89
CA HIS A 549 28.56 -17.18 7.09
C HIS A 549 29.14 -17.08 8.53
N TYR A 550 28.31 -16.88 9.55
CA TYR A 550 28.71 -16.94 10.96
C TYR A 550 28.81 -18.41 11.45
N PRO A 551 29.38 -18.72 12.63
CA PRO A 551 29.58 -20.11 13.05
C PRO A 551 28.27 -20.89 13.31
N GLY A 552 28.02 -21.95 12.54
CA GLY A 552 26.85 -22.84 12.71
C GLY A 552 27.05 -23.93 13.76
N SER A 553 25.97 -24.66 14.08
CA SER A 553 25.84 -25.54 15.26
C SER A 553 26.07 -27.03 15.01
N MET A 554 26.33 -27.46 13.77
CA MET A 554 26.35 -28.88 13.35
C MET A 554 27.19 -29.79 14.25
N ASP A 555 28.37 -29.35 14.66
CA ASP A 555 29.31 -30.11 15.50
C ASP A 555 29.17 -29.80 17.01
N TYR A 556 28.17 -28.99 17.40
CA TYR A 556 28.11 -28.29 18.69
C TYR A 556 26.73 -28.28 19.39
N LEU A 557 25.71 -28.98 18.85
CA LEU A 557 24.30 -28.92 19.29
C LEU A 557 24.07 -28.91 20.82
N GLU A 558 24.77 -29.76 21.59
CA GLU A 558 24.65 -29.81 23.06
C GLU A 558 25.23 -28.57 23.75
N LEU A 559 26.37 -28.07 23.26
CA LEU A 559 27.02 -26.87 23.77
C LEU A 559 26.20 -25.61 23.46
N ASP A 560 25.64 -25.52 22.26
CA ASP A 560 24.91 -24.33 21.81
C ASP A 560 23.51 -24.26 22.42
N ALA A 561 22.80 -25.39 22.55
CA ALA A 561 21.54 -25.44 23.29
C ALA A 561 21.71 -24.98 24.75
N GLN A 562 22.74 -25.48 25.46
CA GLN A 562 23.07 -24.99 26.79
C GLN A 562 23.49 -23.52 26.77
N THR A 563 24.20 -23.06 25.73
CA THR A 563 24.63 -21.65 25.63
C THR A 563 23.45 -20.69 25.41
N MET A 564 22.43 -21.06 24.63
CA MET A 564 21.22 -20.23 24.50
C MET A 564 20.40 -20.21 25.81
N ALA A 565 20.37 -21.32 26.55
CA ALA A 565 19.77 -21.36 27.89
C ALA A 565 20.57 -20.56 28.94
N ASP A 566 21.91 -20.57 28.86
CA ASP A 566 22.81 -19.73 29.69
C ASP A 566 22.62 -18.23 29.40
N TYR A 567 22.36 -17.87 28.13
CA TYR A 567 21.95 -16.51 27.71
C TYR A 567 20.47 -16.20 28.05
N GLY A 568 19.74 -17.14 28.63
CA GLY A 568 18.37 -16.96 29.09
C GLY A 568 17.33 -16.84 27.98
N ALA A 569 17.57 -17.41 26.80
CA ALA A 569 16.59 -17.41 25.70
C ALA A 569 15.30 -18.15 26.09
N ASP A 570 14.16 -17.58 25.71
CA ASP A 570 12.80 -18.16 25.81
C ASP A 570 12.31 -18.70 24.45
N TYR A 571 13.00 -18.32 23.37
CA TYR A 571 12.70 -18.70 21.99
C TYR A 571 14.02 -18.93 21.24
N VAL A 572 14.12 -20.00 20.45
CA VAL A 572 15.26 -20.25 19.56
C VAL A 572 14.74 -20.55 18.16
N LYS A 573 15.18 -19.75 17.19
CA LYS A 573 15.08 -20.05 15.74
C LYS A 573 16.30 -20.88 15.37
N MET A 574 16.11 -22.03 14.71
CA MET A 574 17.20 -22.74 14.05
C MET A 574 16.99 -22.87 12.55
N ASP A 575 17.94 -22.30 11.82
CA ASP A 575 18.04 -22.31 10.38
C ASP A 575 18.80 -23.57 9.86
N GLY A 576 18.98 -23.69 8.55
CA GLY A 576 19.58 -24.85 7.89
C GLY A 576 20.54 -24.54 6.73
N CYS A 577 21.13 -23.35 6.65
CA CYS A 577 22.16 -23.09 5.65
C CYS A 577 23.39 -23.99 5.86
N TYR A 578 24.16 -24.25 4.80
CA TYR A 578 25.39 -25.06 4.85
C TYR A 578 25.24 -26.48 5.48
N ALA A 579 24.06 -27.09 5.38
CA ALA A 579 23.79 -28.48 5.81
C ALA A 579 23.10 -29.32 4.70
N PRO A 580 23.32 -30.66 4.66
CA PRO A 580 22.51 -31.56 3.84
C PRO A 580 21.07 -31.64 4.39
N TYR A 581 20.07 -31.30 3.58
CA TYR A 581 18.67 -31.30 4.04
C TYR A 581 18.15 -32.67 4.50
N GLN A 582 18.81 -33.75 4.07
CA GLN A 582 18.49 -35.13 4.50
C GLN A 582 18.90 -35.41 5.95
N GLU A 583 19.85 -34.65 6.50
CA GLU A 583 20.37 -34.80 7.87
C GLU A 583 19.60 -33.93 8.87
N MET A 584 19.07 -32.78 8.42
CA MET A 584 18.35 -31.82 9.27
C MET A 584 17.26 -32.45 10.15
N PRO A 585 16.38 -33.37 9.68
CA PRO A 585 15.32 -33.92 10.54
C PRO A 585 15.86 -34.68 11.76
N ALA A 586 17.09 -35.21 11.69
CA ALA A 586 17.76 -35.83 12.84
C ALA A 586 18.51 -34.79 13.70
N GLY A 587 19.14 -33.80 13.07
CA GLY A 587 19.83 -32.70 13.75
C GLY A 587 18.91 -31.84 14.60
N PHE A 588 17.75 -31.46 14.04
CA PHE A 588 16.73 -30.67 14.73
C PHE A 588 16.04 -31.46 15.86
N GLU A 589 15.82 -32.76 15.68
CA GLU A 589 15.32 -33.63 16.75
C GLU A 589 16.33 -33.74 17.91
N GLU A 590 17.63 -33.87 17.60
CA GLU A 590 18.66 -33.87 18.64
C GLU A 590 18.76 -32.51 19.34
N PHE A 591 18.78 -31.39 18.59
CA PHE A 591 18.81 -30.06 19.20
C PHE A 591 17.60 -29.79 20.11
N SER A 592 16.39 -30.22 19.73
CA SER A 592 15.19 -30.14 20.58
C SER A 592 15.36 -30.92 21.90
N LYS A 593 15.95 -32.12 21.87
CA LYS A 593 16.31 -32.86 23.10
C LYS A 593 17.35 -32.12 23.93
N GLN A 594 18.34 -31.50 23.29
CA GLN A 594 19.38 -30.75 23.98
C GLN A 594 18.83 -29.48 24.64
N LEU A 595 17.93 -28.73 23.98
CA LEU A 595 17.19 -27.61 24.58
C LEU A 595 16.40 -28.09 25.81
N ASN A 596 15.67 -29.20 25.71
CA ASN A 596 14.89 -29.77 26.81
C ASN A 596 15.78 -30.18 28.01
N LYS A 597 16.96 -30.78 27.77
CA LYS A 597 17.94 -31.14 28.83
C LYS A 597 18.41 -29.94 29.65
N THR A 598 18.40 -28.71 29.11
CA THR A 598 18.79 -27.51 29.87
C THR A 598 17.84 -27.21 31.04
N GLY A 599 16.62 -27.75 31.01
CA GLY A 599 15.57 -27.47 31.99
C GLY A 599 14.89 -26.10 31.84
N ARG A 600 15.31 -25.27 30.87
CA ARG A 600 14.62 -24.02 30.53
C ARG A 600 13.52 -24.30 29.49
N PRO A 601 12.27 -23.86 29.72
CA PRO A 601 11.25 -23.85 28.68
C PRO A 601 11.64 -22.88 27.56
N ILE A 602 11.81 -23.39 26.34
CA ILE A 602 12.20 -22.62 25.15
C ILE A 602 11.23 -22.98 24.01
N VAL A 603 10.69 -21.97 23.31
CA VAL A 603 9.96 -22.13 22.05
C VAL A 603 10.96 -22.46 20.96
N PHE A 604 10.79 -23.58 20.26
CA PHE A 604 11.72 -23.97 19.20
C PHE A 604 11.10 -23.81 17.81
N SER A 605 11.64 -22.89 17.01
CA SER A 605 11.25 -22.66 15.61
C SER A 605 12.22 -23.35 14.65
N CYS A 606 11.67 -24.12 13.71
CA CYS A 606 12.40 -25.05 12.87
C CYS A 606 12.28 -24.73 11.39
N GLU A 607 13.37 -24.34 10.74
CA GLU A 607 13.30 -23.93 9.33
C GLU A 607 13.58 -25.07 8.34
N TYR A 608 14.00 -26.26 8.81
CA TYR A 608 14.34 -27.37 7.94
C TYR A 608 13.32 -27.73 6.85
N PRO A 609 11.98 -27.58 7.03
CA PRO A 609 11.05 -27.87 5.96
C PRO A 609 11.26 -27.02 4.71
N VAL A 610 11.67 -25.75 4.81
CA VAL A 610 11.91 -24.88 3.63
C VAL A 610 13.06 -25.38 2.76
N TYR A 611 14.05 -26.05 3.37
CA TYR A 611 15.18 -26.68 2.69
C TYR A 611 14.85 -28.02 2.03
N THR A 612 13.64 -28.56 2.25
CA THR A 612 13.17 -29.82 1.64
C THR A 612 12.25 -29.57 0.43
N PRO A 613 12.20 -30.49 -0.55
CA PRO A 613 11.29 -30.39 -1.70
C PRO A 613 9.83 -30.77 -1.34
N TRP A 614 9.33 -30.31 -0.18
CA TRP A 614 8.00 -30.70 0.33
C TRP A 614 6.84 -30.21 -0.55
N LEU A 615 7.03 -29.06 -1.22
CA LEU A 615 6.09 -28.48 -2.18
C LEU A 615 5.85 -29.42 -3.38
N GLN A 616 6.89 -30.14 -3.82
CA GLN A 616 6.82 -31.10 -4.92
C GLN A 616 6.46 -32.52 -4.46
N ASN A 617 6.80 -32.86 -3.21
CA ASN A 617 6.48 -34.14 -2.59
C ASN A 617 6.22 -33.95 -1.09
N THR A 618 4.95 -33.89 -0.69
CA THR A 618 4.53 -33.63 0.70
C THR A 618 5.02 -34.70 1.69
N SER A 619 5.33 -35.91 1.19
CA SER A 619 5.96 -37.00 1.95
C SER A 619 7.48 -36.90 2.09
N ALA A 620 8.11 -35.80 1.65
CA ALA A 620 9.50 -35.48 1.95
C ALA A 620 9.69 -35.02 3.42
N ILE A 621 8.59 -34.66 4.09
CA ILE A 621 8.53 -34.30 5.51
C ILE A 621 7.74 -35.36 6.29
N ASP A 622 8.32 -35.82 7.39
CA ASP A 622 7.59 -36.52 8.44
C ASP A 622 6.93 -35.47 9.35
N TRP A 623 5.67 -35.15 9.05
CA TRP A 623 4.91 -34.12 9.76
C TRP A 623 4.61 -34.50 11.22
N VAL A 624 4.49 -35.80 11.53
CA VAL A 624 4.23 -36.29 12.90
C VAL A 624 5.50 -36.14 13.75
N ARG A 625 6.67 -36.41 13.17
CA ARG A 625 7.96 -36.11 13.79
C ARG A 625 8.14 -34.60 13.99
N LEU A 626 7.84 -33.79 12.97
CA LEU A 626 7.92 -32.33 13.04
C LEU A 626 7.08 -31.76 14.19
N GLN A 627 5.81 -32.18 14.32
CA GLN A 627 4.90 -31.82 15.42
C GLN A 627 5.40 -32.23 16.82
N SER A 628 6.22 -33.28 16.94
CA SER A 628 6.78 -33.73 18.22
C SER A 628 8.14 -33.11 18.56
N VAL A 629 8.75 -32.38 17.64
CA VAL A 629 10.08 -31.78 17.78
C VAL A 629 10.02 -30.25 17.88
N CYS A 630 9.11 -29.60 17.15
CA CYS A 630 9.13 -28.18 16.85
C CYS A 630 7.82 -27.47 17.28
N ASN A 631 7.93 -26.25 17.80
CA ASN A 631 6.77 -25.43 18.14
C ASN A 631 6.25 -24.59 16.96
N THR A 632 7.13 -24.19 16.05
CA THR A 632 6.80 -23.51 14.79
C THR A 632 7.72 -24.02 13.68
N TRP A 633 7.32 -23.95 12.41
CA TRP A 633 8.20 -24.29 11.29
C TRP A 633 7.92 -23.54 10.00
N ARG A 634 8.98 -23.06 9.34
CA ARG A 634 8.88 -22.32 8.08
C ARG A 634 8.34 -23.19 6.96
N ILE A 635 7.23 -22.78 6.36
CA ILE A 635 6.65 -23.49 5.22
C ILE A 635 7.21 -23.02 3.88
N TYR A 636 7.67 -21.77 3.76
CA TYR A 636 8.11 -21.18 2.49
C TYR A 636 9.29 -20.22 2.65
N TRP A 637 9.97 -19.97 1.52
CA TRP A 637 11.07 -19.02 1.38
C TRP A 637 10.72 -17.63 1.91
N ASP A 638 11.76 -16.93 2.36
CA ASP A 638 11.67 -15.65 3.08
C ASP A 638 10.63 -14.67 2.55
N VAL A 639 9.93 -14.06 3.50
CA VAL A 639 9.09 -12.90 3.25
C VAL A 639 9.99 -11.70 2.91
N GLU A 640 9.50 -10.91 1.97
CA GLU A 640 10.12 -9.69 1.49
C GLU A 640 9.06 -8.60 1.58
N ASP A 641 9.50 -7.36 1.76
CA ASP A 641 8.65 -6.17 1.76
C ASP A 641 8.16 -5.85 0.32
N GLN A 642 7.34 -6.76 -0.21
CA GLN A 642 6.86 -6.80 -1.59
C GLN A 642 5.53 -7.57 -1.66
N TRP A 643 4.49 -6.96 -2.23
CA TRP A 643 3.17 -7.57 -2.36
C TRP A 643 3.16 -8.95 -3.03
N ASP A 644 3.90 -9.12 -4.13
CA ASP A 644 3.98 -10.39 -4.86
C ASP A 644 4.55 -11.53 -3.99
N ARG A 645 5.39 -11.23 -2.98
CA ARG A 645 5.90 -12.23 -2.04
C ARG A 645 4.82 -12.65 -1.05
N ILE A 646 4.07 -11.71 -0.48
CA ILE A 646 2.91 -11.99 0.39
C ILE A 646 1.90 -12.89 -0.34
N MET A 647 1.54 -12.51 -1.58
CA MET A 647 0.63 -13.30 -2.40
C MET A 647 1.21 -14.65 -2.85
N THR A 648 2.53 -14.79 -2.99
CA THR A 648 3.17 -16.09 -3.24
C THR A 648 3.02 -17.02 -2.03
N ILE A 649 3.28 -16.53 -0.82
CA ILE A 649 3.14 -17.29 0.44
C ILE A 649 1.67 -17.71 0.65
N ILE A 650 0.72 -16.79 0.48
CA ILE A 650 -0.73 -17.10 0.52
C ILE A 650 -1.09 -18.16 -0.52
N ASN A 651 -0.54 -18.11 -1.74
CA ASN A 651 -0.78 -19.11 -2.77
C ASN A 651 -0.19 -20.49 -2.45
N VAL A 652 0.89 -20.58 -1.66
CA VAL A 652 1.42 -21.85 -1.15
C VAL A 652 0.46 -22.44 -0.11
N VAL A 653 0.00 -21.63 0.85
CA VAL A 653 -1.01 -22.09 1.83
C VAL A 653 -2.31 -22.51 1.14
N ARG A 654 -2.71 -21.80 0.08
CA ARG A 654 -3.87 -22.13 -0.77
C ARG A 654 -3.73 -23.49 -1.46
N GLN A 655 -2.55 -23.79 -2.03
CA GLN A 655 -2.30 -25.04 -2.75
C GLN A 655 -2.21 -26.26 -1.82
N HIS A 656 -1.71 -26.08 -0.60
CA HIS A 656 -1.51 -27.15 0.39
C HIS A 656 -2.49 -27.07 1.58
N SER A 657 -3.62 -26.36 1.43
CA SER A 657 -4.52 -25.98 2.54
C SER A 657 -4.99 -27.17 3.38
N GLU A 658 -5.39 -28.28 2.76
CA GLU A 658 -5.82 -29.50 3.45
C GLU A 658 -4.71 -30.16 4.28
N LEU A 659 -3.45 -30.13 3.82
CA LEU A 659 -2.31 -30.65 4.56
C LEU A 659 -1.98 -29.72 5.73
N LEU A 660 -1.76 -28.44 5.44
CA LEU A 660 -1.29 -27.47 6.42
C LEU A 660 -2.27 -27.31 7.59
N SER A 661 -3.57 -27.19 7.29
CA SER A 661 -4.63 -27.14 8.31
C SER A 661 -4.83 -28.44 9.11
N SER A 662 -4.23 -29.55 8.70
CA SER A 662 -4.22 -30.81 9.45
C SER A 662 -3.01 -30.98 10.38
N VAL A 663 -1.94 -30.18 10.19
CA VAL A 663 -0.69 -30.28 10.96
C VAL A 663 -0.48 -29.11 11.94
N ALA A 664 -1.08 -27.95 11.69
CA ALA A 664 -1.12 -26.86 12.66
C ALA A 664 -2.03 -27.18 13.85
N GLY A 665 -1.67 -26.69 15.04
CA GLY A 665 -2.51 -26.75 16.23
C GLY A 665 -1.78 -26.34 17.51
N PRO A 666 -2.48 -26.35 18.67
CA PRO A 666 -1.94 -25.92 19.95
C PRO A 666 -0.61 -26.61 20.33
N GLY A 667 0.49 -25.87 20.21
CA GLY A 667 1.86 -26.29 20.49
C GLY A 667 2.75 -26.49 19.26
N HIS A 668 2.20 -26.47 18.03
CA HIS A 668 2.89 -26.86 16.79
C HIS A 668 2.29 -26.15 15.55
N TRP A 669 2.92 -25.07 15.05
CA TRP A 669 2.32 -24.20 14.02
C TRP A 669 3.09 -24.15 12.69
N ASN A 670 2.35 -23.99 11.59
CA ASN A 670 2.91 -23.57 10.31
C ASN A 670 3.33 -22.10 10.38
N ASP A 671 4.56 -21.80 9.98
CA ASP A 671 5.13 -20.45 9.98
C ASP A 671 5.25 -19.93 8.52
N PRO A 672 4.35 -19.02 8.08
CA PRO A 672 4.44 -18.33 6.80
C PRO A 672 5.42 -17.13 6.79
N ASP A 673 6.28 -17.00 7.82
CA ASP A 673 7.28 -15.96 8.03
C ASP A 673 6.70 -14.58 8.46
N MET A 674 7.58 -13.62 8.76
CA MET A 674 7.27 -12.37 9.48
C MET A 674 6.19 -11.48 8.86
N LEU A 675 5.49 -10.74 9.72
CA LEU A 675 4.66 -9.59 9.38
C LEU A 675 5.55 -8.41 8.97
N VAL A 676 5.30 -7.84 7.78
CA VAL A 676 6.07 -6.73 7.20
C VAL A 676 5.32 -5.39 7.23
N LEU A 677 4.21 -5.32 7.97
CA LEU A 677 3.43 -4.09 8.20
C LEU A 677 4.32 -2.98 8.79
N GLY A 678 4.10 -1.75 8.35
CA GLY A 678 4.84 -0.56 8.79
C GLY A 678 6.09 -0.21 7.98
N ASN A 679 6.48 -1.05 7.01
CA ASN A 679 7.65 -0.85 6.17
C ASN A 679 7.33 -0.07 4.88
N PHE A 680 7.88 -0.46 3.73
CA PHE A 680 8.01 0.36 2.53
C PHE A 680 7.32 -0.23 1.29
N GLY A 681 7.00 -1.53 1.30
CA GLY A 681 6.55 -2.28 0.13
C GLY A 681 5.03 -2.45 0.00
N LEU A 682 4.30 -2.47 1.12
CA LEU A 682 2.86 -2.74 1.16
C LEU A 682 2.01 -1.47 1.28
N SER A 683 0.84 -1.48 0.65
CA SER A 683 -0.27 -0.55 0.91
C SER A 683 -1.06 -0.95 2.17
N HIS A 684 -1.91 -0.06 2.68
CA HIS A 684 -2.77 -0.36 3.84
C HIS A 684 -3.73 -1.54 3.60
N ASP A 685 -4.30 -1.70 2.40
CA ASP A 685 -5.12 -2.89 2.10
C ASP A 685 -4.29 -4.17 1.94
N GLN A 686 -3.06 -4.07 1.44
CA GLN A 686 -2.13 -5.20 1.39
C GLN A 686 -1.64 -5.60 2.79
N GLU A 687 -1.46 -4.65 3.71
CA GLU A 687 -1.21 -4.92 5.14
C GLU A 687 -2.41 -5.61 5.81
N ARG A 688 -3.65 -5.17 5.51
CA ARG A 688 -4.88 -5.85 5.95
C ARG A 688 -4.93 -7.28 5.43
N VAL A 689 -4.52 -7.52 4.18
CA VAL A 689 -4.39 -8.89 3.64
C VAL A 689 -3.34 -9.69 4.40
N GLN A 690 -2.13 -9.16 4.62
CA GLN A 690 -1.10 -9.94 5.32
C GLN A 690 -1.57 -10.33 6.72
N LEU A 691 -1.95 -9.35 7.55
CA LEU A 691 -2.36 -9.65 8.93
C LEU A 691 -3.63 -10.51 8.95
N GLY A 692 -4.65 -10.17 8.17
CA GLY A 692 -5.90 -10.94 8.10
C GLY A 692 -5.69 -12.39 7.67
N MET A 693 -4.84 -12.63 6.67
CA MET A 693 -4.54 -14.00 6.22
C MET A 693 -3.64 -14.76 7.21
N TRP A 694 -2.67 -14.11 7.86
CA TRP A 694 -1.88 -14.72 8.94
C TRP A 694 -2.78 -15.14 10.12
N CYS A 695 -3.68 -14.26 10.56
CA CYS A 695 -4.70 -14.56 11.58
C CYS A 695 -5.68 -15.66 11.13
N MET A 696 -5.98 -15.78 9.84
CA MET A 696 -6.73 -16.94 9.32
C MET A 696 -5.88 -18.22 9.33
N PHE A 697 -4.57 -18.13 9.09
CA PHE A 697 -3.66 -19.29 9.06
C PHE A 697 -3.27 -19.83 10.43
N ALA A 698 -3.60 -19.15 11.53
CA ALA A 698 -3.06 -19.43 12.88
C ALA A 698 -1.51 -19.36 12.88
N ALA A 699 -0.99 -18.33 12.21
CA ALA A 699 0.43 -18.10 12.00
C ALA A 699 1.07 -17.37 13.19
N PRO A 700 2.36 -17.57 13.47
CA PRO A 700 3.10 -16.68 14.38
C PRO A 700 3.00 -15.22 13.92
N LEU A 701 2.57 -14.32 14.81
CA LEU A 701 2.46 -12.89 14.52
C LEU A 701 3.77 -12.20 14.93
N ILE A 702 4.83 -12.46 14.18
CA ILE A 702 6.16 -11.91 14.42
C ILE A 702 6.38 -10.68 13.53
N ILE A 703 6.35 -9.49 14.14
CA ILE A 703 6.58 -8.20 13.46
C ILE A 703 8.07 -8.07 13.06
N SER A 704 8.35 -7.55 11.87
CA SER A 704 9.69 -7.06 11.55
C SER A 704 9.59 -5.69 10.85
N THR A 705 9.66 -4.64 11.68
CA THR A 705 9.63 -3.23 11.28
C THR A 705 10.39 -2.38 12.30
N ASP A 706 10.65 -1.11 12.00
CA ASP A 706 11.26 -0.19 12.95
C ASP A 706 10.18 0.46 13.83
N MET A 707 10.18 0.14 15.13
CA MET A 707 9.15 0.60 16.08
C MET A 707 9.26 2.09 16.43
N ASP A 708 10.32 2.78 16.01
CA ASP A 708 10.42 4.25 16.05
C ASP A 708 9.90 4.93 14.77
N GLU A 709 9.84 4.21 13.64
CA GLU A 709 9.32 4.72 12.35
C GLU A 709 7.86 4.27 12.06
N LEU A 710 7.34 3.28 12.81
CA LEU A 710 6.03 2.66 12.61
C LEU A 710 4.87 3.66 12.69
N ASN A 711 4.07 3.72 11.61
CA ASN A 711 2.94 4.65 11.49
C ASN A 711 1.70 4.21 12.30
N LEU A 712 0.79 5.17 12.56
CA LEU A 712 -0.37 4.97 13.43
C LEU A 712 -1.40 3.96 12.91
N GLU A 713 -1.65 3.88 11.60
CA GLU A 713 -2.66 2.95 11.05
C GLU A 713 -2.13 1.51 11.04
N SER A 714 -0.88 1.29 10.63
CA SER A 714 -0.23 -0.03 10.77
C SER A 714 -0.12 -0.47 12.23
N ALA A 715 0.21 0.44 13.15
CA ALA A 715 0.23 0.15 14.60
C ALA A 715 -1.17 -0.19 15.16
N LYS A 716 -2.23 0.47 14.68
CA LYS A 716 -3.63 0.21 15.04
C LYS A 716 -4.12 -1.12 14.45
N LEU A 717 -3.75 -1.44 13.21
CA LEU A 717 -4.05 -2.71 12.55
C LEU A 717 -3.36 -3.89 13.26
N LEU A 718 -2.06 -3.78 13.56
CA LEU A 718 -1.32 -4.77 14.35
C LEU A 718 -1.90 -5.00 15.75
N LYS A 719 -2.55 -3.99 16.36
CA LYS A 719 -3.22 -4.06 17.67
C LYS A 719 -4.75 -4.28 17.58
N ASN A 720 -5.27 -4.68 16.40
CA ASN A 720 -6.68 -4.95 16.21
C ASN A 720 -7.12 -6.17 17.04
N LYS A 721 -8.10 -5.96 17.92
CA LYS A 721 -8.52 -6.96 18.91
C LYS A 721 -9.27 -8.15 18.31
N LEU A 722 -10.02 -7.95 17.23
CA LEU A 722 -10.77 -9.02 16.57
C LEU A 722 -9.84 -9.92 15.74
N LEU A 723 -8.84 -9.34 15.06
CA LEU A 723 -7.81 -10.10 14.36
C LEU A 723 -6.96 -10.93 15.34
N ILE A 724 -6.51 -10.32 16.45
CA ILE A 724 -5.77 -11.03 17.51
C ILE A 724 -6.68 -12.09 18.19
N GLU A 725 -7.96 -11.81 18.46
CA GLU A 725 -8.90 -12.79 19.01
C GLU A 725 -9.08 -14.01 18.10
N ILE A 726 -9.14 -13.79 16.77
CA ILE A 726 -9.27 -14.86 15.78
C ILE A 726 -7.98 -15.67 15.68
N ASP A 727 -6.82 -15.02 15.65
CA ASP A 727 -5.53 -15.71 15.64
C ASP A 727 -5.34 -16.59 16.88
N GLN A 728 -5.50 -15.97 18.05
CA GLN A 728 -5.31 -16.53 19.39
C GLN A 728 -6.52 -17.34 19.88
N ASP A 729 -7.33 -17.89 18.97
CA ASP A 729 -8.42 -18.81 19.29
C ASP A 729 -7.88 -20.12 19.89
N GLU A 730 -8.57 -20.61 20.93
CA GLU A 730 -8.09 -21.72 21.78
C GLU A 730 -8.18 -23.09 21.12
N GLY A 731 -8.91 -23.22 20.01
CA GLY A 731 -8.93 -24.44 19.21
C GLY A 731 -7.69 -24.58 18.33
N GLY A 732 -7.00 -23.47 18.00
CA GLY A 732 -5.82 -23.47 17.15
C GLY A 732 -6.07 -23.98 15.72
N HIS A 733 -7.32 -23.99 15.26
CA HIS A 733 -7.63 -24.45 13.90
C HIS A 733 -7.09 -23.46 12.86
N GLN A 734 -6.23 -23.92 11.96
CA GLN A 734 -5.85 -23.13 10.78
C GLN A 734 -6.99 -23.14 9.73
N ALA A 735 -7.20 -22.00 9.06
CA ALA A 735 -8.22 -21.86 8.01
C ALA A 735 -8.05 -22.84 6.85
N LYS A 736 -9.19 -23.20 6.24
CA LYS A 736 -9.25 -23.89 4.96
C LYS A 736 -9.71 -22.94 3.85
N MET A 737 -9.12 -23.09 2.66
CA MET A 737 -9.71 -22.55 1.44
C MET A 737 -10.95 -23.38 1.10
N ILE A 738 -12.09 -22.73 0.90
CA ILE A 738 -13.37 -23.39 0.66
C ILE A 738 -13.89 -23.23 -0.77
N GLY A 739 -13.35 -22.27 -1.54
CA GLY A 739 -13.70 -22.10 -2.95
C GLY A 739 -13.22 -20.79 -3.57
N MET A 740 -13.66 -20.54 -4.80
CA MET A 740 -13.45 -19.30 -5.55
C MET A 740 -14.81 -18.72 -5.98
N LYS A 741 -14.91 -17.40 -6.07
CA LYS A 741 -16.05 -16.70 -6.70
C LYS A 741 -15.55 -15.64 -7.67
N GLY A 742 -15.53 -16.00 -8.95
CA GLY A 742 -14.67 -15.30 -9.91
C GLY A 742 -13.22 -15.47 -9.46
N ASP A 743 -12.46 -14.37 -9.46
CA ASP A 743 -11.06 -14.35 -9.00
C ASP A 743 -10.91 -14.20 -7.47
N VAL A 744 -12.01 -13.98 -6.73
CA VAL A 744 -11.98 -13.86 -5.26
C VAL A 744 -11.88 -15.22 -4.60
N GLN A 745 -10.94 -15.36 -3.66
CA GLN A 745 -10.72 -16.55 -2.85
C GLN A 745 -11.63 -16.54 -1.62
N LEU A 746 -12.24 -17.67 -1.31
CA LEU A 746 -13.10 -17.86 -0.13
C LEU A 746 -12.41 -18.75 0.90
N TRP A 747 -12.34 -18.28 2.14
CA TRP A 747 -11.65 -18.94 3.26
C TRP A 747 -12.53 -18.98 4.52
N MET A 748 -12.36 -20.03 5.34
CA MET A 748 -13.07 -20.21 6.61
C MET A 748 -12.18 -20.85 7.68
N ARG A 749 -12.22 -20.31 8.91
CA ARG A 749 -11.56 -20.81 10.12
C ARG A 749 -12.62 -21.11 11.20
N PRO A 750 -12.77 -22.36 11.69
CA PRO A 750 -13.61 -22.65 12.85
C PRO A 750 -12.97 -22.07 14.12
N LEU A 751 -13.77 -21.44 14.98
CA LEU A 751 -13.31 -20.88 16.25
C LEU A 751 -13.89 -21.69 17.43
N ALA A 752 -13.11 -21.90 18.47
CA ALA A 752 -13.50 -22.66 19.66
C ALA A 752 -13.89 -21.78 20.86
N LYS A 753 -13.35 -20.54 20.94
CA LYS A 753 -13.55 -19.61 22.07
C LYS A 753 -15.03 -19.24 22.28
N LEU A 754 -15.81 -19.18 21.20
CA LEU A 754 -17.26 -19.00 21.23
C LEU A 754 -17.94 -20.21 20.55
N PRO A 755 -18.92 -20.86 21.18
CA PRO A 755 -19.56 -22.04 20.60
C PRO A 755 -20.33 -21.67 19.33
N ASN A 756 -20.19 -22.50 18.29
CA ASN A 756 -20.77 -22.27 16.96
C ASN A 756 -20.37 -20.90 16.38
N SER A 757 -19.06 -20.67 16.28
CA SER A 757 -18.50 -19.46 15.66
C SER A 757 -17.35 -19.78 14.69
N TRP A 758 -17.14 -18.86 13.76
CA TRP A 758 -16.20 -18.98 12.66
C TRP A 758 -15.60 -17.60 12.34
N ALA A 759 -14.41 -17.57 11.77
CA ALA A 759 -13.96 -16.45 10.94
C ALA A 759 -14.10 -16.83 9.47
N ILE A 760 -14.56 -15.90 8.64
CA ILE A 760 -14.57 -16.03 7.18
C ILE A 760 -13.78 -14.89 6.55
N ALA A 761 -13.09 -15.17 5.45
CA ALA A 761 -12.38 -14.16 4.68
C ALA A 761 -12.65 -14.32 3.18
N LEU A 762 -12.84 -13.18 2.52
CA LEU A 762 -12.92 -13.03 1.07
C LEU A 762 -11.71 -12.20 0.64
N LEU A 763 -10.78 -12.82 -0.08
CA LEU A 763 -9.54 -12.19 -0.54
C LEU A 763 -9.62 -11.92 -2.05
N ASN A 764 -9.45 -10.68 -2.47
CA ASN A 764 -9.39 -10.27 -3.86
C ASN A 764 -7.91 -10.12 -4.33
N PRO A 765 -7.36 -11.09 -5.09
CA PRO A 765 -5.98 -11.06 -5.55
C PRO A 765 -5.76 -10.23 -6.82
N VAL A 766 -6.81 -9.58 -7.36
CA VAL A 766 -6.70 -8.76 -8.57
C VAL A 766 -5.96 -7.46 -8.25
N GLN A 767 -4.89 -7.19 -8.99
CA GLN A 767 -3.93 -6.13 -8.64
C GLN A 767 -4.34 -4.70 -9.05
N SER A 768 -5.33 -4.51 -9.92
CA SER A 768 -5.77 -3.18 -10.36
C SER A 768 -7.27 -3.14 -10.71
N GLY A 769 -7.76 -1.97 -11.12
CA GLY A 769 -9.20 -1.72 -11.35
C GLY A 769 -9.84 -0.96 -10.20
N ALA A 770 -11.13 -1.23 -9.93
CA ALA A 770 -11.93 -0.59 -8.90
C ALA A 770 -12.59 -1.62 -7.96
N PRO A 771 -13.12 -1.21 -6.80
CA PRO A 771 -13.79 -2.12 -5.87
C PRO A 771 -14.93 -2.92 -6.51
N ILE A 772 -14.97 -4.21 -6.20
CA ILE A 772 -15.97 -5.15 -6.68
C ILE A 772 -16.96 -5.52 -5.57
N HIS A 773 -18.19 -5.85 -5.97
CA HIS A 773 -19.25 -6.27 -5.06
C HIS A 773 -19.52 -7.76 -5.21
N VAL A 774 -19.27 -8.53 -4.14
CA VAL A 774 -19.38 -9.99 -4.13
C VAL A 774 -20.46 -10.43 -3.16
N THR A 775 -21.56 -10.96 -3.72
CA THR A 775 -22.61 -11.60 -2.92
C THR A 775 -22.17 -12.97 -2.44
N ILE A 776 -22.39 -13.33 -1.17
CA ILE A 776 -22.24 -14.69 -0.63
C ILE A 776 -23.46 -15.07 0.23
N THR A 777 -23.54 -16.34 0.62
CA THR A 777 -24.41 -16.84 1.69
C THR A 777 -23.57 -17.64 2.69
N LEU A 778 -24.00 -17.76 3.94
CA LEU A 778 -23.22 -18.51 4.94
C LEU A 778 -23.13 -20.01 4.59
N LYS A 779 -24.16 -20.54 3.92
CA LYS A 779 -24.15 -21.85 3.26
C LYS A 779 -23.03 -22.00 2.22
N GLN A 780 -22.75 -20.98 1.41
CA GLN A 780 -21.61 -20.98 0.47
C GLN A 780 -20.26 -20.89 1.20
N MET A 781 -20.23 -20.38 2.43
CA MET A 781 -19.02 -20.31 3.25
C MET A 781 -18.74 -21.59 4.05
N ASN A 782 -19.43 -22.71 3.74
CA ASN A 782 -19.37 -23.99 4.47
C ASN A 782 -19.64 -23.88 5.98
N ILE A 783 -20.30 -22.80 6.44
CA ILE A 783 -20.77 -22.68 7.83
C ILE A 783 -21.91 -23.67 8.02
N THR A 784 -21.84 -24.48 9.07
CA THR A 784 -22.82 -25.52 9.36
C THR A 784 -23.93 -25.01 10.29
N SER A 785 -25.13 -25.54 10.10
CA SER A 785 -26.35 -25.16 10.82
C SER A 785 -27.16 -26.43 11.07
N ASN A 786 -27.77 -26.53 12.25
CA ASN A 786 -28.63 -27.66 12.59
C ASN A 786 -30.10 -27.40 12.24
N GLN A 787 -30.50 -26.12 12.12
CA GLN A 787 -31.85 -25.70 11.73
C GLN A 787 -31.76 -24.47 10.80
N PRO A 788 -31.31 -24.60 9.53
CA PRO A 788 -30.95 -23.45 8.68
C PRO A 788 -32.10 -22.47 8.36
N ASP A 789 -33.35 -22.92 8.51
CA ASP A 789 -34.56 -22.08 8.37
C ASP A 789 -34.88 -21.24 9.63
N LEU A 790 -34.20 -21.51 10.76
CA LEU A 790 -34.46 -20.94 12.08
C LEU A 790 -33.20 -20.34 12.75
N ASP A 791 -32.03 -20.92 12.47
CA ASP A 791 -30.72 -20.47 12.95
C ASP A 791 -30.41 -19.06 12.41
N LEU A 792 -29.98 -18.18 13.32
CA LEU A 792 -29.70 -16.77 13.05
C LEU A 792 -28.24 -16.45 13.37
N PHE A 793 -27.56 -15.80 12.44
CA PHE A 793 -26.12 -15.56 12.49
C PHE A 793 -25.81 -14.07 12.58
N GLU A 794 -25.00 -13.72 13.56
CA GLU A 794 -24.40 -12.40 13.72
C GLU A 794 -23.10 -12.32 12.91
N LEU A 795 -22.94 -11.26 12.12
CA LEU A 795 -21.70 -10.94 11.40
C LEU A 795 -21.08 -9.65 11.95
N VAL A 796 -19.80 -9.71 12.30
CA VAL A 796 -19.00 -8.54 12.70
C VAL A 796 -17.80 -8.42 11.77
N ASP A 797 -17.66 -7.29 11.10
CA ASP A 797 -16.46 -6.95 10.32
C ASP A 797 -15.26 -6.76 11.25
N VAL A 798 -14.17 -7.49 11.00
CA VAL A 798 -12.99 -7.48 11.89
C VAL A 798 -12.15 -6.21 11.76
N PHE A 799 -12.22 -5.51 10.62
CA PHE A 799 -11.41 -4.31 10.34
C PHE A 799 -12.10 -3.02 10.78
N THR A 800 -13.43 -2.96 10.69
CA THR A 800 -14.22 -1.79 11.12
C THR A 800 -14.89 -1.93 12.48
N GLU A 801 -14.86 -3.14 13.08
CA GLU A 801 -15.62 -3.53 14.27
C GLU A 801 -17.17 -3.38 14.12
N THR A 802 -17.67 -3.25 12.89
CA THR A 802 -19.09 -3.01 12.58
C THR A 802 -19.91 -4.31 12.63
N GLU A 803 -20.99 -4.30 13.43
CA GLU A 803 -22.05 -5.33 13.37
C GLU A 803 -22.90 -5.14 12.09
N PHE A 804 -22.89 -6.14 11.19
CA PHE A 804 -23.74 -6.18 10.00
C PHE A 804 -25.19 -6.63 10.30
N GLY A 805 -25.52 -6.84 11.57
CA GLY A 805 -26.82 -7.33 12.02
C GLY A 805 -26.91 -8.86 12.03
N VAL A 806 -28.15 -9.35 11.91
CA VAL A 806 -28.49 -10.77 12.11
C VAL A 806 -29.14 -11.34 10.85
N LEU A 807 -28.57 -12.43 10.34
CA LEU A 807 -28.81 -12.98 9.01
C LEU A 807 -29.17 -14.47 9.05
N ARG A 808 -29.93 -14.96 8.07
CA ARG A 808 -30.26 -16.39 7.90
C ARG A 808 -29.20 -17.13 7.09
N HIS A 809 -29.17 -18.46 7.18
CA HIS A 809 -28.12 -19.30 6.57
C HIS A 809 -27.99 -19.16 5.04
N GLU A 810 -29.11 -18.98 4.34
CA GLU A 810 -29.18 -18.75 2.89
C GLU A 810 -29.38 -17.27 2.50
N GLU A 811 -29.30 -16.33 3.45
CA GLU A 811 -29.52 -14.91 3.17
C GLU A 811 -28.31 -14.30 2.42
N PRO A 812 -28.53 -13.60 1.30
CA PRO A 812 -27.44 -13.07 0.48
C PRO A 812 -26.86 -11.79 1.10
N VAL A 813 -25.61 -11.88 1.57
CA VAL A 813 -24.81 -10.73 2.02
C VAL A 813 -23.97 -10.22 0.85
N VAL A 814 -24.00 -8.93 0.57
CA VAL A 814 -23.09 -8.31 -0.43
C VAL A 814 -21.90 -7.69 0.30
N MET A 815 -20.70 -8.09 -0.09
CA MET A 815 -19.44 -7.60 0.47
C MET A 815 -18.68 -6.80 -0.59
N ARG A 816 -18.28 -5.57 -0.26
CA ARG A 816 -17.43 -4.72 -1.09
C ARG A 816 -15.97 -5.11 -0.87
N LEU A 817 -15.20 -5.27 -1.95
CA LEU A 817 -13.81 -5.72 -1.93
C LEU A 817 -12.95 -4.83 -2.82
N ASN A 818 -11.92 -4.22 -2.23
CA ASN A 818 -10.90 -3.47 -2.96
C ASN A 818 -10.03 -4.43 -3.81
N PRO A 819 -9.44 -3.98 -4.94
CA PRO A 819 -8.23 -4.59 -5.52
C PRO A 819 -7.16 -4.77 -4.44
N ASN A 820 -6.42 -5.89 -4.49
CA ASN A 820 -5.47 -6.29 -3.45
C ASN A 820 -6.03 -6.37 -2.01
N GLY A 821 -7.36 -6.37 -1.84
CA GLY A 821 -8.03 -6.22 -0.55
C GLY A 821 -8.67 -7.49 0.01
N ILE A 822 -9.04 -7.42 1.28
CA ILE A 822 -9.73 -8.48 2.04
C ILE A 822 -10.95 -7.90 2.74
N ALA A 823 -12.05 -8.64 2.76
CA ALA A 823 -13.14 -8.46 3.72
C ALA A 823 -13.20 -9.71 4.61
N MET A 824 -13.19 -9.51 5.93
CA MET A 824 -13.08 -10.59 6.90
C MET A 824 -14.05 -10.34 8.05
N TYR A 825 -14.75 -11.41 8.47
CA TYR A 825 -15.85 -11.32 9.41
C TYR A 825 -15.76 -12.41 10.46
N ARG A 826 -16.04 -12.07 11.72
CA ARG A 826 -16.42 -13.04 12.75
C ARG A 826 -17.90 -13.35 12.60
N VAL A 827 -18.25 -14.63 12.48
CA VAL A 827 -19.61 -15.15 12.37
C VAL A 827 -19.95 -15.94 13.62
N GLN A 828 -21.10 -15.68 14.25
CA GLN A 828 -21.56 -16.42 15.42
C GLN A 828 -23.05 -16.79 15.30
N LEU A 829 -23.38 -18.03 15.63
CA LEU A 829 -24.77 -18.48 15.77
C LEU A 829 -25.41 -17.91 17.05
N ARG A 830 -26.43 -17.08 16.91
CA ARG A 830 -27.27 -16.58 18.01
C ARG A 830 -28.31 -17.66 18.37
N THR A 831 -28.23 -18.20 19.59
CA THR A 831 -29.26 -19.14 20.10
C THR A 831 -30.57 -18.40 20.44
N ALA A 832 -31.69 -19.09 20.26
CA ALA A 832 -33.03 -18.49 20.34
C ALA A 832 -33.40 -17.85 21.70
N GLU A 833 -32.69 -18.21 22.78
CA GLU A 833 -32.90 -17.66 24.14
C GLU A 833 -32.73 -16.13 24.19
N TYR A 834 -31.92 -15.54 23.30
CA TYR A 834 -31.66 -14.10 23.26
C TYR A 834 -32.90 -13.25 22.90
N TYR A 835 -33.87 -13.81 22.17
CA TYR A 835 -35.11 -13.13 21.77
C TYR A 835 -36.27 -13.29 22.78
N HIS A 836 -36.02 -13.88 23.95
CA HIS A 836 -36.98 -13.97 25.05
C HIS A 836 -36.61 -13.12 26.28
N ALA A 837 -35.58 -12.27 26.16
CA ALA A 837 -35.02 -11.48 27.26
C ALA A 837 -35.11 -9.94 27.10
N ASN A 838 -35.62 -9.44 25.96
CA ASN A 838 -35.84 -8.01 25.67
C ASN A 838 -37.25 -7.77 25.15
#